data_AF-A0A9P7T2I5-F1
#
_entry.id   AF-A0A9P7T2I5-F1
#
_cell.length_a   1.000
_cell.length_b   1.000
_cell.length_c   1.000
_cell.angle_alpha   90.00
_cell.angle_beta   90.00
_cell.angle_gamma   90.00
#
_symmetry.space_group_name_H-M   'P 1'
#
loop_
_entity.id
_entity.type
_entity.pdbx_description
1 polymer ?
#
loop_
_entity_poly.entity_id
_entity_poly.type
_entity_poly.pdbx_seq_one_letter_code
_entity_poly.pdbx_strand_id
1 'polypeptide(L)'
;MSQSTKSLAKLGRQHALDELIMESHARYADLCEDVLFVDIDYPELMRKKRSVVQETPQLRGILGQDFVINDSDGDHVMLRSELYCQIGCDLRELDKLGVLLEELTPLSECPVLFVAEVSITYMDTQFADALIQWATEFCLLEQILPHGPDHPFARTMLNHFDKLKTPLKSVAQYPTLSKQIDRFTSRGFQEANIWDLWQAWSSEEFVTSAERASLDVIEPFDEWEDFILFGRHYFIIHASTSPGYDNQFLRRRDDPVRQPSKIQFSVVTKCVQGSKRRFGDTFAISSPTGARVALNLFGLVPCGREESCDIYSLDKQNDIPLLPMKGPISRMCHTVTDLGDYGILLVGGRSSPANALSDCWIFEKGSCLQWKPTHNLPVPLFRHSIIRLRGTYLALIAGGKTGPSNISEDFYVFHASSGWLKCKKTGVIPRPTFGAILCNASSAVLEDGMHSGLMAGGIDLEGRINQRVYQWQLEFNTAQPLIRFGLLHEDSDSKKQLSLFGAKSVDFGPFTLVCGGVGERQDSQGQTIIAIDMVSHDHYNVSELCKKSNSEVIPFMVGSSVLRVDNDIVVLGGGATCFSMGTYWQGGASMISIHNKPVKWTETWLSTGHSLQPQFLCSRKFLGGNHGSLQCRDSNEAEASVMTITRTSLETPQQFRDILQAAVPVVIEKAVIGDCVNKWTASYMIDRVGHDTQVVIHECQRDSKNMDFNAKNFCYVTQSFENVIRRAEAGHRVYLRALSRQQPMDRPANLKDDFPGLASDFHLPDQMESIQDSLFSSVLRVSGRVNMWLHYDVMANMYAQVVGSKRLVLFPPSDVRSFAFGPGASSSSFDVFSELGSPRMKGTHPHEAILNPGDILYLPPLWLHAAETVTSPSIAVNVFFRNLHSGYAAGRDVYGNRDLAAYEKGRLDVERIGKSFQKLPLETRRFYLIRLADELELAAERA
;
A
#
# COMPACT_ATOMS: atom_id res chain seq x y z
N MET A 1 47.58 -41.75 -10.01
CA MET A 1 46.48 -40.91 -9.48
C MET A 1 45.37 -41.01 -10.51
N SER A 2 44.37 -41.86 -10.27
CA SER A 2 43.22 -41.96 -11.17
C SER A 2 42.43 -40.67 -11.03
N GLN A 3 42.21 -39.95 -12.14
CA GLN A 3 41.18 -38.91 -12.19
C GLN A 3 39.85 -39.60 -11.94
N SER A 4 39.25 -39.37 -10.77
CA SER A 4 37.91 -39.86 -10.46
C SER A 4 36.91 -38.89 -11.06
N THR A 5 36.23 -39.30 -12.14
CA THR A 5 35.12 -38.54 -12.72
C THR A 5 34.03 -38.34 -11.68
N LYS A 6 33.49 -37.12 -11.57
CA LYS A 6 32.36 -36.79 -10.68
C LYS A 6 31.09 -36.69 -11.51
N SER A 7 29.95 -37.07 -10.95
CA SER A 7 28.66 -36.96 -11.62
C SER A 7 27.72 -36.06 -10.83
N LEU A 8 27.08 -35.10 -11.50
CA LEU A 8 26.02 -34.26 -10.93
C LEU A 8 24.68 -34.69 -11.53
N ALA A 9 23.81 -35.30 -10.71
CA ALA A 9 22.49 -35.74 -11.14
C ALA A 9 21.41 -34.75 -10.69
N LYS A 10 20.80 -34.03 -11.62
CA LYS A 10 19.73 -33.07 -11.36
C LYS A 10 18.36 -33.73 -11.50
N LEU A 11 17.53 -33.64 -10.46
CA LEU A 11 16.30 -34.42 -10.29
C LEU A 11 15.03 -33.56 -10.40
N GLY A 12 14.32 -33.67 -11.53
CA GLY A 12 12.94 -33.21 -11.77
C GLY A 12 12.75 -31.69 -11.93
N ARG A 13 11.85 -31.26 -12.84
CA ARG A 13 11.44 -29.86 -13.03
C ARG A 13 10.04 -29.73 -13.66
N GLN A 14 9.39 -28.57 -13.47
CA GLN A 14 8.08 -28.26 -14.06
C GLN A 14 8.09 -27.19 -15.18
N HIS A 15 9.12 -26.35 -15.35
CA HIS A 15 9.17 -25.36 -16.46
C HIS A 15 10.58 -24.93 -16.89
N ALA A 16 10.81 -24.86 -18.22
CA ALA A 16 11.82 -24.11 -19.02
C ALA A 16 13.33 -24.18 -18.64
N LEU A 17 14.08 -25.04 -19.34
CA LEU A 17 15.54 -25.13 -19.50
C LEU A 17 16.41 -24.59 -18.37
N ASP A 18 17.07 -25.47 -17.61
CA ASP A 18 17.88 -25.03 -16.48
C ASP A 18 19.27 -24.73 -16.99
N GLU A 19 19.60 -23.45 -17.09
CA GLU A 19 20.89 -23.01 -17.58
C GLU A 19 22.01 -23.31 -16.58
N LEU A 20 21.74 -23.84 -15.37
CA LEU A 20 22.77 -24.15 -14.36
C LEU A 20 23.95 -24.93 -14.95
N ILE A 21 23.69 -25.92 -15.80
CA ILE A 21 24.74 -26.73 -16.43
C ILE A 21 25.62 -25.87 -17.33
N MET A 22 24.99 -24.99 -18.12
CA MET A 22 25.66 -24.08 -19.05
C MET A 22 26.40 -22.97 -18.31
N GLU A 23 25.77 -22.37 -17.30
CA GLU A 23 26.35 -21.35 -16.45
C GLU A 23 27.51 -21.91 -15.63
N SER A 24 27.41 -23.16 -15.15
CA SER A 24 28.52 -23.84 -14.47
C SER A 24 29.72 -24.00 -15.39
N HIS A 25 29.54 -24.50 -16.61
CA HIS A 25 30.63 -24.57 -17.59
C HIS A 25 31.16 -23.18 -18.00
N ALA A 26 30.30 -22.17 -18.12
CA ALA A 26 30.70 -20.83 -18.56
C ALA A 26 31.41 -20.01 -17.46
N ARG A 27 30.97 -20.13 -16.20
CA ARG A 27 31.47 -19.35 -15.06
C ARG A 27 32.55 -20.09 -14.27
N TYR A 28 32.49 -21.43 -14.25
CA TYR A 28 33.34 -22.30 -13.44
C TYR A 28 33.93 -23.45 -14.26
N ALA A 29 34.43 -23.16 -15.46
CA ALA A 29 34.99 -24.15 -16.39
C ALA A 29 35.98 -25.11 -15.71
N ASP A 30 36.94 -24.55 -14.94
CA ASP A 30 37.99 -25.32 -14.24
C ASP A 30 37.42 -26.33 -13.22
N LEU A 31 36.26 -26.03 -12.62
CA LEU A 31 35.61 -26.94 -11.66
C LEU A 31 34.76 -28.01 -12.35
N CYS A 32 34.49 -27.86 -13.65
CA CYS A 32 33.61 -28.72 -14.43
C CYS A 32 34.35 -29.65 -15.41
N GLU A 33 35.69 -29.61 -15.48
CA GLU A 33 36.48 -30.40 -16.43
C GLU A 33 36.25 -31.93 -16.30
N ASP A 34 36.10 -32.42 -15.06
CA ASP A 34 35.88 -33.85 -14.75
C ASP A 34 34.45 -34.12 -14.22
N VAL A 35 33.45 -33.34 -14.67
CA VAL A 35 32.05 -33.43 -14.21
C VAL A 35 31.10 -33.82 -15.33
N LEU A 36 30.38 -34.93 -15.15
CA LEU A 36 29.25 -35.31 -16.00
C LEU A 36 27.94 -34.77 -15.40
N PHE A 37 27.21 -33.96 -16.16
CA PHE A 37 25.88 -33.48 -15.78
C PHE A 37 24.78 -34.38 -16.34
N VAL A 38 23.85 -34.82 -15.48
CA VAL A 38 22.71 -35.65 -15.87
C VAL A 38 21.41 -34.95 -15.49
N ASP A 39 20.60 -34.56 -16.48
CA ASP A 39 19.29 -33.93 -16.27
C ASP A 39 18.18 -34.99 -16.37
N ILE A 40 17.41 -35.13 -15.29
CA ILE A 40 16.44 -36.21 -15.11
C ILE A 40 15.06 -35.60 -14.89
N ASP A 41 14.09 -35.98 -15.71
CA ASP A 41 12.72 -35.48 -15.59
C ASP A 41 11.72 -36.45 -16.23
N TYR A 42 10.43 -36.13 -16.15
CA TYR A 42 9.41 -36.90 -16.84
C TYR A 42 9.73 -37.00 -18.35
N PRO A 43 9.52 -38.18 -18.97
CA PRO A 43 9.87 -38.41 -20.38
C PRO A 43 9.32 -37.35 -21.34
N GLU A 44 8.09 -36.89 -21.14
CA GLU A 44 7.49 -35.88 -22.02
C GLU A 44 8.22 -34.52 -21.93
N LEU A 45 8.64 -34.11 -20.73
CA LEU A 45 9.36 -32.85 -20.54
C LEU A 45 10.79 -32.94 -21.08
N MET A 46 11.46 -34.07 -20.88
CA MET A 46 12.81 -34.28 -21.41
C MET A 46 12.84 -34.27 -22.94
N ARG A 47 11.85 -34.83 -23.63
CA ARG A 47 11.74 -34.71 -25.10
C ARG A 47 11.69 -33.25 -25.55
N LYS A 48 10.89 -32.41 -24.86
CA LYS A 48 10.81 -30.98 -25.16
C LYS A 48 12.13 -30.26 -24.89
N LYS A 49 12.78 -30.52 -23.75
CA LYS A 49 14.11 -29.95 -23.43
C LYS A 49 15.16 -30.35 -24.46
N ARG A 50 15.17 -31.61 -24.88
CA ARG A 50 16.08 -32.11 -25.92
C ARG A 50 15.93 -31.35 -27.23
N SER A 51 14.71 -31.14 -27.70
CA SER A 51 14.46 -30.35 -28.92
C SER A 51 15.05 -28.94 -28.79
N VAL A 52 14.86 -28.28 -27.64
CA VAL A 52 15.45 -26.94 -27.40
C VAL A 52 16.98 -26.98 -27.41
N VAL A 53 17.61 -27.98 -26.78
CA VAL A 53 19.07 -28.16 -26.81
C VAL A 53 19.58 -28.35 -28.23
N GLN A 54 18.88 -29.13 -29.07
CA GLN A 54 19.26 -29.37 -30.46
C GLN A 54 19.10 -28.13 -31.34
N GLU A 55 18.02 -27.37 -31.15
CA GLU A 55 17.64 -26.21 -31.96
C GLU A 55 18.40 -24.94 -31.58
N THR A 56 19.02 -24.90 -30.40
CA THR A 56 19.77 -23.74 -29.90
C THR A 56 21.27 -23.94 -30.10
N PRO A 57 21.94 -23.21 -31.02
CA PRO A 57 23.35 -23.44 -31.35
C PRO A 57 24.30 -23.36 -30.15
N GLN A 58 24.04 -22.44 -29.22
CA GLN A 58 24.84 -22.26 -28.00
C GLN A 58 24.76 -23.48 -27.08
N LEU A 59 23.58 -24.09 -26.94
CA LEU A 59 23.36 -25.29 -26.13
C LEU A 59 23.99 -26.51 -26.80
N ARG A 60 23.78 -26.66 -28.10
CA ARG A 60 24.35 -27.75 -28.90
C ARG A 60 25.87 -27.74 -28.87
N GLY A 61 26.50 -26.56 -28.79
CA GLY A 61 27.95 -26.42 -28.73
C GLY A 61 28.60 -27.13 -27.54
N ILE A 62 27.91 -27.26 -26.39
CA ILE A 62 28.44 -27.93 -25.20
C ILE A 62 28.42 -29.46 -25.33
N LEU A 63 27.63 -30.01 -26.25
CA LEU A 63 27.56 -31.45 -26.47
C LEU A 63 28.84 -32.02 -27.12
N GLY A 64 29.74 -31.16 -27.62
CA GLY A 64 30.91 -31.59 -28.37
C GLY A 64 30.55 -32.14 -29.76
N GLN A 65 31.49 -32.86 -30.38
CA GLN A 65 31.30 -33.46 -31.71
C GLN A 65 30.67 -34.86 -31.65
N ASP A 66 30.86 -35.57 -30.54
CA ASP A 66 30.53 -37.00 -30.40
C ASP A 66 29.38 -37.23 -29.40
N PHE A 67 28.19 -36.70 -29.72
CA PHE A 67 26.98 -36.93 -28.93
C PHE A 67 25.98 -37.86 -29.64
N VAL A 68 25.21 -38.61 -28.86
CA VAL A 68 24.18 -39.54 -29.35
C VAL A 68 22.80 -39.05 -28.92
N ILE A 69 21.84 -39.13 -29.86
CA ILE A 69 20.43 -38.81 -29.60
C ILE A 69 19.57 -40.00 -30.00
N ASN A 70 18.70 -40.39 -29.08
CA ASN A 70 17.80 -41.52 -29.25
C ASN A 70 16.37 -41.02 -29.48
N ASP A 71 15.86 -41.17 -30.70
CA ASP A 71 14.55 -40.64 -31.10
C ASP A 71 13.38 -41.61 -30.87
N SER A 72 13.64 -42.82 -30.38
CA SER A 72 12.55 -43.78 -30.16
C SER A 72 11.75 -43.45 -28.90
N ASP A 73 10.42 -43.60 -28.97
CA ASP A 73 9.52 -43.26 -27.85
C ASP A 73 9.76 -44.10 -26.58
N GLY A 74 10.43 -45.25 -26.73
CA GLY A 74 10.77 -46.17 -25.63
C GLY A 74 12.15 -45.92 -25.00
N ASP A 75 12.99 -45.06 -25.58
CA ASP A 75 14.32 -44.80 -25.04
C ASP A 75 14.26 -43.82 -23.86
N HIS A 76 14.79 -44.26 -22.73
CA HIS A 76 14.82 -43.46 -21.51
C HIS A 76 16.09 -42.60 -21.40
N VAL A 77 17.22 -43.03 -21.97
CA VAL A 77 18.38 -42.17 -22.20
C VAL A 77 18.20 -41.46 -23.53
N MET A 78 17.80 -40.19 -23.49
CA MET A 78 17.34 -39.44 -24.67
C MET A 78 18.45 -38.69 -25.40
N LEU A 79 19.49 -38.30 -24.66
CA LEU A 79 20.69 -37.61 -25.16
C LEU A 79 21.88 -38.02 -24.30
N ARG A 80 23.01 -38.31 -24.94
CA ARG A 80 24.27 -38.65 -24.27
C ARG A 80 25.43 -37.89 -24.93
N SER A 81 26.19 -37.15 -24.14
CA SER A 81 27.51 -36.60 -24.51
C SER A 81 28.51 -36.83 -23.37
N GLU A 82 29.77 -36.41 -23.56
CA GLU A 82 30.80 -36.52 -22.52
C GLU A 82 30.51 -35.66 -21.28
N LEU A 83 29.87 -34.50 -21.47
CA LEU A 83 29.62 -33.52 -20.40
C LEU A 83 28.15 -33.46 -19.97
N TYR A 84 27.22 -33.91 -20.80
CA TYR A 84 25.78 -33.75 -20.58
C TYR A 84 24.95 -34.92 -21.07
N CYS A 85 24.09 -35.44 -20.19
CA CYS A 85 23.15 -36.52 -20.48
C CYS A 85 21.72 -36.14 -20.07
N GLN A 86 20.74 -36.68 -20.78
CA GLN A 86 19.32 -36.51 -20.50
C GLN A 86 18.63 -37.85 -20.28
N ILE A 87 17.95 -37.99 -19.14
CA ILE A 87 17.17 -39.19 -18.81
C ILE A 87 15.70 -38.81 -18.62
N GLY A 88 14.82 -39.39 -19.44
CA GLY A 88 13.38 -39.37 -19.24
C GLY A 88 12.94 -40.49 -18.29
N CYS A 89 12.81 -40.21 -17.00
CA CYS A 89 12.43 -41.18 -15.98
C CYS A 89 11.50 -40.56 -14.92
N ASP A 90 10.52 -41.35 -14.47
CA ASP A 90 9.73 -41.00 -13.29
C ASP A 90 10.57 -41.27 -12.04
N LEU A 91 10.82 -40.24 -11.23
CA LEU A 91 11.64 -40.35 -10.01
C LEU A 91 11.05 -41.28 -8.94
N ARG A 92 9.82 -41.78 -9.13
CA ARG A 92 9.22 -42.82 -8.28
C ARG A 92 9.70 -44.22 -8.64
N GLU A 93 10.26 -44.43 -9.83
CA GLU A 93 10.75 -45.72 -10.33
C GLU A 93 12.27 -45.87 -10.07
N LEU A 94 12.67 -45.94 -8.80
CA LEU A 94 14.09 -45.92 -8.39
C LEU A 94 14.94 -47.05 -9.00
N ASP A 95 14.40 -48.27 -9.09
CA ASP A 95 15.13 -49.40 -9.68
C ASP A 95 15.49 -49.13 -11.15
N LYS A 96 14.54 -48.55 -11.88
CA LYS A 96 14.73 -48.16 -13.28
C LYS A 96 15.72 -47.00 -13.40
N LEU A 97 15.60 -46.00 -12.55
CA LEU A 97 16.53 -44.88 -12.49
C LEU A 97 17.98 -45.36 -12.23
N GLY A 98 18.17 -46.30 -11.31
CA GLY A 98 19.47 -46.90 -11.02
C GLY A 98 20.07 -47.59 -12.24
N VAL A 99 19.28 -48.42 -12.95
CA VAL A 99 19.73 -49.08 -14.19
C VAL A 99 20.16 -48.08 -15.26
N LEU A 100 19.37 -47.01 -15.44
CA LEU A 100 19.65 -45.97 -16.45
C LEU A 100 20.90 -45.16 -16.12
N LEU A 101 21.19 -44.92 -14.84
CA LEU A 101 22.40 -44.22 -14.43
C LEU A 101 23.64 -45.10 -14.58
N GLU A 102 23.56 -46.39 -14.23
CA GLU A 102 24.64 -47.37 -14.46
C GLU A 102 24.96 -47.56 -15.96
N GLU A 103 23.98 -47.35 -16.85
CA GLU A 103 24.19 -47.35 -18.31
C GLU A 103 25.06 -46.16 -18.79
N LEU A 104 25.00 -45.03 -18.06
CA LEU A 104 25.81 -43.86 -18.34
C LEU A 104 27.22 -43.98 -17.76
N THR A 105 27.31 -44.31 -16.47
CA THR A 105 28.57 -44.42 -15.73
C THR A 105 28.42 -45.37 -14.53
N PRO A 106 29.41 -46.24 -14.24
CA PRO A 106 29.36 -47.10 -13.06
C PRO A 106 29.25 -46.29 -11.75
N LEU A 107 28.17 -46.47 -11.00
CA LEU A 107 27.92 -45.68 -9.78
C LEU A 107 28.94 -46.00 -8.67
N SER A 108 29.56 -47.19 -8.70
CA SER A 108 30.62 -47.58 -7.76
C SER A 108 31.96 -46.87 -8.01
N GLU A 109 32.16 -46.29 -9.19
CA GLU A 109 33.44 -45.71 -9.62
C GLU A 109 33.43 -44.17 -9.63
N CYS A 110 32.28 -43.53 -9.39
CA CYS A 110 32.15 -42.08 -9.38
C CYS A 110 31.32 -41.55 -8.18
N PRO A 111 31.73 -40.45 -7.53
CA PRO A 111 30.87 -39.72 -6.59
C PRO A 111 29.69 -39.08 -7.33
N VAL A 112 28.48 -39.22 -6.80
CA VAL A 112 27.26 -38.64 -7.37
C VAL A 112 26.64 -37.65 -6.39
N LEU A 113 26.56 -36.39 -6.81
CA LEU A 113 25.78 -35.37 -6.10
C LEU A 113 24.40 -35.26 -6.73
N PHE A 114 23.36 -35.60 -5.98
CA PHE A 114 21.99 -35.42 -6.40
C PHE A 114 21.51 -34.01 -6.05
N VAL A 115 20.91 -33.30 -7.01
CA VAL A 115 20.38 -31.94 -6.81
C VAL A 115 18.89 -31.94 -7.07
N ALA A 116 18.10 -31.60 -6.06
CA ALA A 116 16.67 -31.38 -6.18
C ALA A 116 16.34 -29.94 -5.78
N GLU A 117 15.98 -29.13 -6.77
CA GLU A 117 15.64 -27.72 -6.56
C GLU A 117 14.13 -27.54 -6.79
N VAL A 118 13.38 -27.42 -5.69
CA VAL A 118 11.92 -27.26 -5.67
C VAL A 118 11.21 -28.24 -6.59
N SER A 119 11.62 -29.52 -6.54
CA SER A 119 11.12 -30.57 -7.43
C SER A 119 10.44 -31.70 -6.66
N ILE A 120 11.17 -32.33 -5.74
CA ILE A 120 10.67 -33.49 -4.97
C ILE A 120 9.62 -33.09 -3.92
N THR A 121 9.48 -31.78 -3.64
CA THR A 121 8.43 -31.22 -2.78
C THR A 121 7.02 -31.52 -3.29
N TYR A 122 6.85 -31.72 -4.62
CA TYR A 122 5.57 -32.07 -5.25
C TYR A 122 5.27 -33.58 -5.29
N MET A 123 6.28 -34.42 -5.02
CA MET A 123 6.13 -35.88 -4.96
C MET A 123 5.44 -36.28 -3.66
N ASP A 124 4.66 -37.38 -3.69
CA ASP A 124 4.14 -37.90 -2.41
C ASP A 124 5.32 -38.22 -1.49
N THR A 125 5.19 -37.84 -0.22
CA THR A 125 6.33 -37.79 0.70
C THR A 125 7.07 -39.12 0.80
N GLN A 126 6.36 -40.24 0.72
CA GLN A 126 6.96 -41.59 0.70
C GLN A 126 7.95 -41.81 -0.46
N PHE A 127 7.67 -41.28 -1.65
CA PHE A 127 8.55 -41.45 -2.81
C PHE A 127 9.73 -40.47 -2.78
N ALA A 128 9.50 -39.23 -2.34
CA ALA A 128 10.58 -38.28 -2.11
C ALA A 128 11.57 -38.81 -1.06
N ASP A 129 11.03 -39.40 0.00
CA ASP A 129 11.82 -40.01 1.08
C ASP A 129 12.58 -41.25 0.62
N ALA A 130 11.99 -42.08 -0.23
CA ALA A 130 12.67 -43.23 -0.83
C ALA A 130 13.82 -42.79 -1.74
N LEU A 131 13.62 -41.73 -2.54
CA LEU A 131 14.65 -41.15 -3.40
C LEU A 131 15.82 -40.59 -2.58
N ILE A 132 15.53 -39.87 -1.49
CA ILE A 132 16.55 -39.37 -0.56
C ILE A 132 17.33 -40.54 0.03
N GLN A 133 16.65 -41.56 0.55
CA GLN A 133 17.30 -42.73 1.16
C GLN A 133 18.17 -43.51 0.18
N TRP A 134 17.79 -43.54 -1.10
CA TRP A 134 18.54 -44.24 -2.14
C TRP A 134 19.84 -43.51 -2.55
N ALA A 135 19.90 -42.20 -2.38
CA ALA A 135 21.05 -41.38 -2.75
C ALA A 135 22.19 -41.41 -1.71
N THR A 136 23.42 -41.14 -2.16
CA THR A 136 24.63 -41.13 -1.31
C THR A 136 25.08 -39.72 -0.88
N GLU A 137 24.85 -38.72 -1.73
CA GLU A 137 25.09 -37.31 -1.47
C GLU A 137 23.98 -36.47 -2.12
N PHE A 138 23.44 -35.49 -1.39
CA PHE A 138 22.22 -34.80 -1.80
C PHE A 138 22.27 -33.31 -1.47
N CYS A 139 21.89 -32.47 -2.43
CA CYS A 139 21.60 -31.07 -2.26
C CYS A 139 20.11 -30.82 -2.53
N LEU A 140 19.37 -30.34 -1.53
CA LEU A 140 17.94 -30.09 -1.64
C LEU A 140 17.64 -28.63 -1.30
N LEU A 141 16.88 -27.98 -2.19
CA LEU A 141 16.25 -26.68 -1.93
C LEU A 141 14.74 -26.84 -2.01
N GLU A 142 14.02 -26.63 -0.91
CA GLU A 142 12.56 -26.67 -0.88
C GLU A 142 11.98 -25.79 0.24
N GLN A 143 10.65 -25.76 0.32
CA GLN A 143 9.91 -24.95 1.29
C GLN A 143 9.85 -25.59 2.69
N ILE A 144 9.68 -24.74 3.70
CA ILE A 144 9.37 -25.08 5.10
C ILE A 144 8.29 -24.17 5.67
N LEU A 145 7.69 -24.57 6.78
CA LEU A 145 6.63 -23.86 7.49
C LEU A 145 7.02 -23.68 8.97
N PRO A 146 8.04 -22.85 9.28
CA PRO A 146 8.60 -22.75 10.63
C PRO A 146 7.57 -22.39 11.71
N HIS A 147 6.50 -21.69 11.34
CA HIS A 147 5.38 -21.30 12.22
C HIS A 147 4.08 -22.03 11.92
N GLY A 148 4.17 -23.16 11.22
CA GLY A 148 3.02 -23.91 10.77
C GLY A 148 2.27 -23.25 9.60
N PRO A 149 1.24 -23.95 9.08
CA PRO A 149 0.53 -23.56 7.87
C PRO A 149 -0.34 -22.31 8.03
N ASP A 150 -0.69 -21.93 9.26
CA ASP A 150 -1.55 -20.78 9.55
C ASP A 150 -0.80 -19.45 9.56
N HIS A 151 0.54 -19.46 9.57
CA HIS A 151 1.33 -18.23 9.45
C HIS A 151 0.94 -17.51 8.14
N PRO A 152 0.75 -16.18 8.16
CA PRO A 152 0.26 -15.45 6.99
C PRO A 152 1.04 -15.67 5.69
N PHE A 153 2.37 -15.78 5.75
CA PHE A 153 3.19 -16.08 4.58
C PHE A 153 2.99 -17.53 4.14
N ALA A 154 3.14 -18.49 5.07
CA ALA A 154 2.95 -19.92 4.84
C ALA A 154 1.58 -20.23 4.21
N ARG A 155 0.50 -19.71 4.78
CA ARG A 155 -0.87 -19.90 4.26
C ARG A 155 -1.02 -19.38 2.85
N THR A 156 -0.41 -18.23 2.55
CA THR A 156 -0.50 -17.62 1.22
C THR A 156 0.29 -18.42 0.19
N MET A 157 1.46 -18.92 0.58
CA MET A 157 2.27 -19.85 -0.22
C MET A 157 1.51 -21.15 -0.50
N LEU A 158 0.94 -21.81 0.52
CA LEU A 158 0.18 -23.06 0.35
C LEU A 158 -1.03 -22.86 -0.58
N ASN A 159 -1.84 -21.82 -0.34
CA ASN A 159 -2.99 -21.50 -1.20
C ASN A 159 -2.59 -21.25 -2.65
N HIS A 160 -1.41 -20.65 -2.89
CA HIS A 160 -0.89 -20.43 -4.24
C HIS A 160 -0.62 -21.76 -4.95
N PHE A 161 0.14 -22.66 -4.33
CA PHE A 161 0.46 -23.97 -4.88
C PHE A 161 -0.78 -24.87 -5.04
N ASP A 162 -1.73 -24.82 -4.10
CA ASP A 162 -3.01 -25.51 -4.21
C ASP A 162 -3.82 -25.01 -5.42
N LYS A 163 -3.87 -23.68 -5.63
CA LYS A 163 -4.55 -23.07 -6.78
C LYS A 163 -3.91 -23.49 -8.11
N LEU A 164 -2.60 -23.67 -8.14
CA LEU A 164 -1.86 -24.19 -9.31
C LEU A 164 -2.00 -25.70 -9.51
N LYS A 165 -2.65 -26.40 -8.57
CA LYS A 165 -2.76 -27.87 -8.53
C LYS A 165 -1.39 -28.56 -8.42
N THR A 166 -0.44 -27.91 -7.76
CA THR A 166 0.91 -28.41 -7.50
C THR A 166 1.21 -28.32 -6.00
N PRO A 167 0.43 -29.01 -5.14
CA PRO A 167 0.55 -28.87 -3.69
C PRO A 167 1.94 -29.31 -3.20
N LEU A 168 2.46 -28.58 -2.20
CA LEU A 168 3.68 -28.94 -1.50
C LEU A 168 3.36 -30.08 -0.52
N LYS A 169 3.87 -31.28 -0.78
CA LYS A 169 3.42 -32.49 -0.06
C LYS A 169 4.26 -32.79 1.17
N SER A 170 5.56 -32.55 1.11
CA SER A 170 6.50 -32.87 2.20
C SER A 170 6.47 -31.88 3.37
N VAL A 171 6.02 -30.65 3.14
CA VAL A 171 6.09 -29.55 4.12
C VAL A 171 5.26 -29.76 5.38
N ALA A 172 4.20 -30.56 5.31
CA ALA A 172 3.39 -30.89 6.49
C ALA A 172 4.12 -31.87 7.43
N GLN A 173 4.94 -32.77 6.88
CA GLN A 173 5.70 -33.76 7.64
C GLN A 173 7.06 -33.23 8.11
N TYR A 174 7.70 -32.39 7.28
CA TYR A 174 9.01 -31.81 7.55
C TYR A 174 8.97 -30.26 7.57
N PRO A 175 8.23 -29.64 8.50
CA PRO A 175 7.94 -28.19 8.46
C PRO A 175 9.10 -27.29 8.92
N THR A 176 10.18 -27.82 9.51
CA THR A 176 11.26 -27.03 10.10
C THR A 176 12.64 -27.53 9.67
N LEU A 177 13.68 -26.70 9.83
CA LEU A 177 15.06 -27.11 9.54
C LEU A 177 15.47 -28.35 10.35
N SER A 178 15.17 -28.38 11.65
CA SER A 178 15.44 -29.56 12.49
C SER A 178 14.73 -30.82 11.97
N LYS A 179 13.49 -30.70 11.48
CA LYS A 179 12.76 -31.84 10.89
C LYS A 179 13.35 -32.29 9.55
N GLN A 180 13.92 -31.39 8.77
CA GLN A 180 14.65 -31.74 7.56
C GLN A 180 15.99 -32.43 7.89
N ILE A 181 16.72 -31.98 8.92
CA ILE A 181 17.90 -32.73 9.42
C ILE A 181 17.49 -34.14 9.87
N ASP A 182 16.42 -34.27 10.66
CA ASP A 182 15.88 -35.56 11.09
C ASP A 182 15.53 -36.44 9.87
N ARG A 183 14.96 -35.86 8.82
CA ARG A 183 14.60 -36.55 7.57
C ARG A 183 15.81 -37.21 6.91
N PHE A 184 16.91 -36.48 6.76
CA PHE A 184 18.12 -37.03 6.13
C PHE A 184 18.86 -38.00 7.07
N THR A 185 19.06 -37.62 8.33
CA THR A 185 19.82 -38.44 9.28
C THR A 185 19.14 -39.78 9.58
N SER A 186 17.80 -39.81 9.67
CA SER A 186 17.05 -41.07 9.82
C SER A 186 17.12 -42.00 8.58
N ARG A 187 17.65 -41.51 7.46
CA ARG A 187 17.80 -42.24 6.18
C ARG A 187 19.24 -42.57 5.82
N GLY A 188 20.15 -42.52 6.80
CA GLY A 188 21.53 -42.99 6.64
C GLY A 188 22.55 -41.92 6.28
N PHE A 189 22.14 -40.66 6.14
CA PHE A 189 23.06 -39.54 6.00
C PHE A 189 23.75 -39.24 7.34
N GLN A 190 25.07 -39.32 7.37
CA GLN A 190 25.87 -39.06 8.58
C GLN A 190 26.07 -37.56 8.80
N GLU A 191 26.04 -36.79 7.72
CA GLU A 191 26.20 -35.34 7.71
C GLU A 191 25.03 -34.68 6.98
N ALA A 192 24.55 -33.57 7.54
CA ALA A 192 23.40 -32.82 7.03
C ALA A 192 23.55 -31.35 7.44
N ASN A 193 24.14 -30.55 6.56
CA ASN A 193 24.36 -29.12 6.75
C ASN A 193 23.22 -28.35 6.10
N ILE A 194 22.49 -27.56 6.89
CA ILE A 194 21.26 -26.90 6.46
C ILE A 194 21.26 -25.42 6.81
N TRP A 195 20.70 -24.61 5.91
CA TRP A 195 20.50 -23.18 6.09
C TRP A 195 19.14 -22.78 5.54
N ASP A 196 18.38 -21.95 6.25
CA ASP A 196 17.35 -21.17 5.58
C ASP A 196 18.00 -20.13 4.64
N LEU A 197 17.29 -19.65 3.62
CA LEU A 197 17.89 -18.74 2.64
C LEU A 197 18.25 -17.37 3.24
N TRP A 198 17.69 -16.97 4.39
CA TRP A 198 18.15 -15.76 5.09
C TRP A 198 19.51 -16.00 5.77
N GLN A 199 19.72 -17.18 6.35
CA GLN A 199 21.02 -17.60 6.88
C GLN A 199 22.06 -17.70 5.76
N ALA A 200 21.68 -18.24 4.59
CA ALA A 200 22.55 -18.27 3.41
C ALA A 200 22.90 -16.84 2.95
N TRP A 201 21.90 -15.96 2.78
CA TRP A 201 22.10 -14.55 2.45
C TRP A 201 23.07 -13.84 3.41
N SER A 202 22.98 -14.15 4.70
CA SER A 202 23.78 -13.52 5.76
C SER A 202 25.19 -14.11 5.93
N SER A 203 25.50 -15.20 5.22
CA SER A 203 26.78 -15.90 5.31
C SER A 203 27.76 -15.43 4.24
N GLU A 204 29.01 -15.14 4.62
CA GLU A 204 30.09 -14.84 3.67
C GLU A 204 30.49 -16.04 2.80
N GLU A 205 30.04 -17.25 3.15
CA GLU A 205 30.28 -18.47 2.36
C GLU A 205 29.42 -18.50 1.09
N PHE A 206 28.16 -18.03 1.18
CA PHE A 206 27.22 -18.06 0.08
C PHE A 206 27.16 -16.74 -0.69
N VAL A 207 27.17 -15.62 0.03
CA VAL A 207 27.13 -14.30 -0.56
C VAL A 207 28.10 -13.41 0.19
N THR A 208 29.10 -12.87 -0.49
CA THR A 208 30.06 -11.97 0.14
C THR A 208 29.43 -10.60 0.42
N SER A 209 30.02 -9.85 1.35
CA SER A 209 29.60 -8.46 1.59
C SER A 209 29.71 -7.57 0.34
N ALA A 210 30.66 -7.84 -0.56
CA ALA A 210 30.80 -7.11 -1.81
C ALA A 210 29.66 -7.44 -2.80
N GLU A 211 29.26 -8.71 -2.90
CA GLU A 211 28.13 -9.12 -3.75
C GLU A 211 26.81 -8.53 -3.27
N ARG A 212 26.54 -8.57 -1.95
CA ARG A 212 25.34 -7.92 -1.38
C ARG A 212 25.31 -6.43 -1.70
N ALA A 213 26.43 -5.73 -1.48
CA ALA A 213 26.52 -4.29 -1.78
C ALA A 213 26.38 -3.99 -3.28
N SER A 214 26.79 -4.90 -4.17
CA SER A 214 26.66 -4.70 -5.62
C SER A 214 25.21 -4.69 -6.10
N LEU A 215 24.30 -5.37 -5.38
CA LEU A 215 22.88 -5.45 -5.71
C LEU A 215 22.17 -4.10 -5.55
N ASP A 216 22.65 -3.23 -4.66
CA ASP A 216 22.09 -1.89 -4.46
C ASP A 216 22.21 -0.99 -5.71
N VAL A 217 23.08 -1.34 -6.67
CA VAL A 217 23.25 -0.62 -7.95
C VAL A 217 22.28 -1.12 -9.03
N ILE A 218 21.76 -2.34 -8.87
CA ILE A 218 20.90 -2.99 -9.87
C ILE A 218 19.51 -2.37 -9.87
N GLU A 219 18.88 -2.23 -8.70
CA GLU A 219 17.56 -1.61 -8.59
C GLU A 219 17.29 -0.99 -7.20
N PRO A 220 16.44 0.05 -7.12
CA PRO A 220 15.97 0.57 -5.84
C PRO A 220 15.09 -0.45 -5.09
N PHE A 221 15.58 -0.99 -3.96
CA PHE A 221 14.89 -2.02 -3.18
C PHE A 221 14.50 -1.56 -1.75
N ASP A 222 13.25 -1.85 -1.33
CA ASP A 222 12.77 -1.56 0.03
C ASP A 222 11.76 -2.59 0.59
N GLU A 223 11.74 -3.80 0.03
CA GLU A 223 10.82 -4.89 0.36
C GLU A 223 11.50 -5.92 1.29
N TRP A 224 12.38 -5.45 2.18
CA TRP A 224 13.21 -6.27 3.06
C TRP A 224 12.42 -7.21 3.98
N GLU A 225 11.26 -6.80 4.50
CA GLU A 225 10.45 -7.72 5.30
C GLU A 225 9.93 -8.91 4.49
N ASP A 226 9.53 -8.67 3.24
CA ASP A 226 9.08 -9.72 2.33
C ASP A 226 10.24 -10.65 1.93
N PHE A 227 11.44 -10.10 1.70
CA PHE A 227 12.65 -10.89 1.41
C PHE A 227 13.07 -11.78 2.58
N ILE A 228 13.08 -11.25 3.81
CA ILE A 228 13.39 -12.04 5.00
C ILE A 228 12.33 -13.14 5.19
N LEU A 229 11.04 -12.82 5.07
CA LEU A 229 9.98 -13.83 5.19
C LEU A 229 10.12 -14.95 4.15
N PHE A 230 10.39 -14.60 2.89
CA PHE A 230 10.71 -15.58 1.85
C PHE A 230 11.92 -16.42 2.26
N GLY A 231 13.00 -15.78 2.69
CA GLY A 231 14.23 -16.45 3.08
C GLY A 231 14.08 -17.41 4.26
N ARG A 232 13.09 -17.17 5.14
CA ARG A 232 12.77 -18.06 6.28
C ARG A 232 11.85 -19.24 5.94
N HIS A 233 11.23 -19.23 4.76
CA HIS A 233 10.30 -20.29 4.33
C HIS A 233 10.90 -21.22 3.27
N TYR A 234 12.18 -21.03 2.94
CA TYR A 234 12.95 -21.87 2.04
C TYR A 234 14.26 -22.22 2.70
N PHE A 235 14.76 -23.40 2.42
CA PHE A 235 16.05 -23.85 2.91
C PHE A 235 16.87 -24.48 1.80
N ILE A 236 18.18 -24.54 2.01
CA ILE A 236 19.12 -25.36 1.29
C ILE A 236 19.77 -26.33 2.28
N ILE A 237 19.84 -27.61 1.93
CA ILE A 237 20.57 -28.63 2.68
C ILE A 237 21.56 -29.34 1.77
N HIS A 238 22.76 -29.58 2.28
CA HIS A 238 23.75 -30.50 1.72
C HIS A 238 23.95 -31.64 2.70
N ALA A 239 23.75 -32.87 2.25
CA ALA A 239 23.84 -34.06 3.07
C ALA A 239 24.73 -35.12 2.41
N SER A 240 25.54 -35.81 3.22
CA SER A 240 26.39 -36.92 2.76
C SER A 240 26.30 -38.15 3.68
N THR A 241 26.40 -39.32 3.06
CA THR A 241 26.53 -40.62 3.75
C THR A 241 27.96 -40.88 4.23
N SER A 242 28.95 -40.17 3.69
CA SER A 242 30.36 -40.26 4.09
C SER A 242 30.74 -39.13 5.04
N PRO A 243 31.57 -39.39 6.08
CA PRO A 243 32.07 -38.33 6.94
C PRO A 243 33.07 -37.44 6.17
N GLY A 244 32.84 -36.13 6.18
CA GLY A 244 33.72 -35.14 5.58
C GLY A 244 35.01 -34.94 6.40
N TYR A 245 36.11 -34.66 5.72
CA TYR A 245 37.30 -34.09 6.37
C TYR A 245 37.02 -32.61 6.66
N ASP A 246 36.98 -32.26 7.95
CA ASP A 246 36.90 -30.91 8.52
C ASP A 246 35.49 -30.30 8.74
N ASN A 247 34.71 -30.90 9.63
CA ASN A 247 33.48 -30.30 10.17
C ASN A 247 33.77 -29.42 11.40
N GLN A 248 34.35 -28.24 11.19
CA GLN A 248 34.42 -27.19 12.21
C GLN A 248 33.23 -26.21 12.17
N PHE A 249 32.38 -26.26 11.15
CA PHE A 249 31.28 -25.31 11.00
C PHE A 249 29.92 -25.89 11.43
N LEU A 250 29.55 -25.53 12.66
CA LEU A 250 28.17 -25.30 13.12
C LEU A 250 27.23 -26.52 13.26
N ARG A 251 27.60 -27.45 14.16
CA ARG A 251 26.58 -28.04 15.05
C ARG A 251 26.06 -26.97 16.03
N ARG A 252 25.28 -26.00 15.54
CA ARG A 252 24.47 -25.17 16.44
C ARG A 252 23.28 -26.01 16.89
N ARG A 253 23.39 -26.59 18.09
CA ARG A 253 22.20 -27.02 18.81
C ARG A 253 21.28 -25.81 18.91
N ASP A 254 20.02 -25.97 18.48
CA ASP A 254 18.97 -25.07 18.92
C ASP A 254 18.98 -25.11 20.46
N ASP A 255 19.40 -24.00 21.07
CA ASP A 255 19.34 -23.87 22.52
C ASP A 255 17.87 -24.03 22.92
N PRO A 256 17.56 -24.83 23.95
CA PRO A 256 16.19 -24.97 24.44
C PRO A 256 15.66 -23.57 24.79
N VAL A 257 14.59 -23.17 24.11
CA VAL A 257 13.89 -21.90 24.33
C VAL A 257 13.61 -21.77 25.83
N ARG A 258 14.28 -20.83 26.50
CA ARG A 258 13.96 -20.48 27.88
C ARG A 258 12.53 -19.97 27.90
N GLN A 259 11.70 -20.50 28.80
CA GLN A 259 10.37 -19.94 29.03
C GLN A 259 10.53 -18.47 29.46
N PRO A 260 10.01 -17.50 28.68
CA PRO A 260 10.10 -16.11 29.05
C PRO A 260 9.32 -15.82 30.33
N SER A 261 9.71 -14.76 31.01
CA SER A 261 8.98 -14.13 32.12
C SER A 261 7.51 -13.93 31.73
N LYS A 262 6.60 -14.36 32.61
CA LYS A 262 5.15 -14.53 32.35
C LYS A 262 4.36 -13.21 32.29
N ILE A 263 4.69 -12.30 31.36
CA ILE A 263 3.78 -11.19 31.01
C ILE A 263 2.78 -11.75 30.00
N GLN A 264 1.50 -11.72 30.37
CA GLN A 264 0.42 -12.25 29.54
C GLN A 264 -0.34 -11.11 28.87
N PHE A 265 -0.81 -11.34 27.64
CA PHE A 265 -1.75 -10.44 26.98
C PHE A 265 -2.94 -11.21 26.42
N SER A 266 -4.04 -10.51 26.23
CA SER A 266 -5.18 -11.02 25.46
C SER A 266 -5.35 -10.25 24.17
N VAL A 267 -5.73 -10.93 23.10
CA VAL A 267 -6.00 -10.29 21.81
C VAL A 267 -7.49 -10.33 21.51
N VAL A 268 -8.05 -9.15 21.25
CA VAL A 268 -9.38 -9.02 20.68
C VAL A 268 -9.23 -8.43 19.29
N THR A 269 -9.28 -9.30 18.28
CA THR A 269 -9.35 -8.89 16.88
C THR A 269 -10.82 -8.83 16.47
N LYS A 270 -11.29 -7.64 16.07
CA LYS A 270 -12.59 -7.53 15.42
C LYS A 270 -12.36 -7.39 13.93
N CYS A 271 -13.00 -8.26 13.15
CA CYS A 271 -13.07 -8.08 11.72
C CYS A 271 -13.93 -6.86 11.46
N VAL A 272 -13.29 -5.72 11.24
CA VAL A 272 -13.96 -4.49 10.85
C VAL A 272 -13.89 -4.38 9.34
N GLN A 273 -14.99 -4.04 8.68
CA GLN A 273 -14.99 -3.59 7.28
C GLN A 273 -14.22 -2.26 7.21
N GLY A 274 -12.89 -2.34 7.24
CA GLY A 274 -11.97 -1.20 7.17
C GLY A 274 -10.96 -1.38 6.06
N SER A 275 -10.28 -0.29 5.72
CA SER A 275 -9.23 -0.28 4.70
C SER A 275 -8.05 -1.17 5.10
N LYS A 276 -7.54 -1.94 4.12
CA LYS A 276 -6.32 -2.74 4.24
C LYS A 276 -5.13 -1.82 3.98
N ARG A 277 -4.26 -1.60 4.97
CA ARG A 277 -3.17 -0.63 4.90
C ARG A 277 -1.87 -1.18 5.51
N ARG A 278 -0.73 -0.89 4.89
CA ARG A 278 0.62 -1.15 5.43
C ARG A 278 1.55 0.05 5.21
N PHE A 279 2.58 0.16 6.04
CA PHE A 279 3.59 1.23 6.03
C PHE A 279 3.04 2.66 6.17
N GLY A 280 1.85 2.78 6.77
CA GLY A 280 1.34 4.04 7.32
C GLY A 280 1.79 4.25 8.76
N ASP A 281 1.37 5.35 9.36
CA ASP A 281 1.55 5.57 10.80
C ASP A 281 0.31 6.19 11.43
N THR A 282 0.20 6.10 12.75
CA THR A 282 -1.04 6.43 13.45
C THR A 282 -0.83 7.27 14.70
N PHE A 283 -1.83 8.07 15.03
CA PHE A 283 -1.90 8.83 16.27
C PHE A 283 -3.36 8.99 16.70
N ALA A 284 -3.58 9.35 17.96
CA ALA A 284 -4.88 9.61 18.52
C ALA A 284 -5.16 11.12 18.61
N ILE A 285 -6.41 11.50 18.41
CA ILE A 285 -6.93 12.83 18.75
C ILE A 285 -8.25 12.70 19.53
N SER A 286 -8.63 13.79 20.19
CA SER A 286 -9.94 13.91 20.82
C SER A 286 -10.80 14.86 20.00
N SER A 287 -12.06 14.51 19.78
CA SER A 287 -13.04 15.40 19.17
C SER A 287 -13.46 16.50 20.16
N PRO A 288 -14.14 17.56 19.70
CA PRO A 288 -14.69 18.59 20.59
C PRO A 288 -15.68 18.05 21.63
N THR A 289 -16.30 16.89 21.39
CA THR A 289 -17.22 16.23 22.34
C THR A 289 -16.50 15.33 23.35
N GLY A 290 -15.18 15.19 23.23
CA GLY A 290 -14.36 14.30 24.04
C GLY A 290 -14.21 12.88 23.49
N ALA A 291 -14.79 12.58 22.31
CA ALA A 291 -14.64 11.28 21.67
C ALA A 291 -13.19 11.05 21.22
N ARG A 292 -12.64 9.87 21.49
CA ARG A 292 -11.26 9.52 21.09
C ARG A 292 -11.25 8.79 19.77
N VAL A 293 -10.46 9.30 18.82
CA VAL A 293 -10.34 8.71 17.48
C VAL A 293 -8.86 8.51 17.11
N ALA A 294 -8.56 7.38 16.50
CA ALA A 294 -7.27 7.10 15.89
C ALA A 294 -7.31 7.41 14.39
N LEU A 295 -6.28 8.10 13.92
CA LEU A 295 -6.06 8.43 12.52
C LEU A 295 -4.92 7.56 12.00
N ASN A 296 -5.15 6.77 10.96
CA ASN A 296 -4.12 5.95 10.30
C ASN A 296 -3.82 6.52 8.91
N LEU A 297 -2.62 7.09 8.75
CA LEU A 297 -2.27 7.97 7.64
C LEU A 297 -1.46 7.25 6.56
N PHE A 298 -1.83 7.50 5.30
CA PHE A 298 -1.04 7.18 4.10
C PHE A 298 -0.52 5.72 4.06
N GLY A 299 0.63 5.47 3.47
CA GLY A 299 1.11 4.10 3.26
C GLY A 299 0.58 3.48 1.97
N LEU A 300 0.48 2.16 1.99
CA LEU A 300 0.12 1.32 0.85
C LEU A 300 -1.19 0.57 1.13
N VAL A 301 -2.10 0.59 0.17
CA VAL A 301 -3.37 -0.15 0.16
C VAL A 301 -3.41 -1.06 -1.09
N PRO A 302 -4.41 -1.96 -1.27
CA PRO A 302 -4.45 -2.88 -2.40
C PRO A 302 -4.37 -2.22 -3.79
N CYS A 303 -4.84 -0.98 -3.93
CA CYS A 303 -4.81 -0.23 -5.19
C CYS A 303 -3.55 0.62 -5.39
N GLY A 304 -2.54 0.47 -4.51
CA GLY A 304 -1.28 1.22 -4.57
C GLY A 304 -1.10 2.18 -3.40
N ARG A 305 -0.29 3.22 -3.60
CA ARG A 305 -0.04 4.25 -2.58
C ARG A 305 -1.27 5.14 -2.47
N GLU A 306 -1.72 5.41 -1.25
CA GLU A 306 -2.99 6.11 -1.01
C GLU A 306 -2.76 7.46 -0.33
N GLU A 307 -3.61 8.44 -0.64
CA GLU A 307 -3.58 9.80 -0.07
C GLU A 307 -4.58 9.99 1.07
N SER A 308 -5.16 8.87 1.54
CA SER A 308 -6.21 8.85 2.54
C SER A 308 -5.71 8.55 3.95
N CYS A 309 -6.50 9.04 4.91
CA CYS A 309 -6.48 8.73 6.33
C CYS A 309 -7.68 7.85 6.65
N ASP A 310 -7.46 6.74 7.34
CA ASP A 310 -8.54 5.94 7.93
C ASP A 310 -8.82 6.43 9.35
N ILE A 311 -10.10 6.62 9.67
CA ILE A 311 -10.56 7.11 10.96
C ILE A 311 -11.19 5.95 11.74
N TYR A 312 -10.69 5.71 12.95
CA TYR A 312 -11.21 4.70 13.86
C TYR A 312 -11.68 5.36 15.16
N SER A 313 -12.91 5.12 15.59
CA SER A 313 -13.35 5.41 16.95
C SER A 313 -12.67 4.46 17.93
N LEU A 314 -12.14 4.97 19.05
CA LEU A 314 -11.53 4.16 20.11
C LEU A 314 -12.51 3.86 21.26
N ASP A 315 -13.57 4.65 21.40
CA ASP A 315 -14.53 4.62 22.51
C ASP A 315 -15.98 4.32 22.07
N LYS A 316 -16.17 3.87 20.82
CA LYS A 316 -17.46 3.53 20.18
C LYS A 316 -18.40 4.74 19.96
N GLN A 317 -17.92 5.97 20.15
CA GLN A 317 -18.67 7.14 19.75
C GLN A 317 -18.51 7.38 18.24
N ASN A 318 -19.63 7.63 17.56
CA ASN A 318 -19.66 7.95 16.12
C ASN A 318 -19.47 9.46 15.87
N ASP A 319 -18.45 10.05 16.50
CA ASP A 319 -18.09 11.44 16.26
C ASP A 319 -16.89 11.49 15.30
N ILE A 320 -17.13 11.91 14.06
CA ILE A 320 -16.09 12.00 13.03
C ILE A 320 -15.51 13.42 13.07
N PRO A 321 -14.22 13.59 13.44
CA PRO A 321 -13.62 14.92 13.47
C PRO A 321 -13.60 15.55 12.08
N LEU A 322 -13.78 16.87 12.04
CA LEU A 322 -13.53 17.69 10.85
C LEU A 322 -12.02 17.76 10.59
N LEU A 323 -11.50 16.79 9.84
CA LEU A 323 -10.10 16.77 9.44
C LEU A 323 -9.80 17.83 8.36
N PRO A 324 -8.59 18.41 8.37
CA PRO A 324 -8.17 19.36 7.34
C PRO A 324 -8.10 18.69 5.96
N MET A 325 -8.58 19.39 4.92
CA MET A 325 -8.53 18.91 3.54
C MET A 325 -7.14 19.03 2.90
N LYS A 326 -6.32 19.98 3.35
CA LYS A 326 -4.94 20.18 2.88
C LYS A 326 -3.96 19.55 3.86
N GLY A 327 -2.94 18.90 3.34
CA GLY A 327 -1.93 18.27 4.18
C GLY A 327 -0.72 17.74 3.41
N PRO A 328 0.08 16.90 4.06
CA PRO A 328 1.24 16.26 3.46
C PRO A 328 0.87 15.47 2.20
N ILE A 329 1.76 15.42 1.21
CA ILE A 329 1.61 14.53 0.05
C ILE A 329 1.60 13.05 0.49
N SER A 330 0.96 12.19 -0.33
CA SER A 330 0.96 10.74 -0.13
C SER A 330 2.37 10.16 -0.03
N ARG A 331 2.59 9.31 0.97
CA ARG A 331 3.91 8.77 1.35
C ARG A 331 3.78 7.46 2.11
N MET A 332 4.88 6.73 2.24
CA MET A 332 4.97 5.53 3.11
C MET A 332 6.29 5.52 3.86
N CYS A 333 6.42 4.68 4.89
CA CYS A 333 7.62 4.57 5.72
C CYS A 333 8.05 5.92 6.33
N HIS A 334 7.07 6.81 6.56
CA HIS A 334 7.18 8.02 7.36
C HIS A 334 6.92 7.68 8.82
N THR A 335 7.18 8.63 9.71
CA THR A 335 6.86 8.48 11.12
C THR A 335 5.93 9.59 11.58
N VAL A 336 5.10 9.29 12.58
CA VAL A 336 4.23 10.25 13.26
C VAL A 336 4.46 10.16 14.76
N THR A 337 4.87 11.27 15.39
CA THR A 337 5.25 11.32 16.80
C THR A 337 4.42 12.34 17.55
N ASP A 338 3.83 11.93 18.67
CA ASP A 338 3.07 12.82 19.54
C ASP A 338 4.01 13.67 20.42
N LEU A 339 4.09 14.98 20.12
CA LEU A 339 4.87 15.97 20.88
C LEU A 339 4.03 16.65 21.99
N GLY A 340 2.92 16.06 22.41
CA GLY A 340 2.10 16.55 23.52
C GLY A 340 1.28 17.76 23.10
N ASP A 341 1.33 18.81 23.92
CA ASP A 341 0.59 20.05 23.67
C ASP A 341 1.11 20.80 22.44
N TYR A 342 2.36 20.55 22.03
CA TYR A 342 2.91 21.13 20.80
C TYR A 342 2.24 20.61 19.52
N GLY A 343 1.67 19.39 19.57
CA GLY A 343 1.00 18.76 18.44
C GLY A 343 1.63 17.44 18.02
N ILE A 344 1.30 17.00 16.81
CA ILE A 344 1.77 15.73 16.25
C ILE A 344 2.74 16.01 15.09
N LEU A 345 3.95 15.50 15.19
CA LEU A 345 5.00 15.68 14.19
C LEU A 345 5.00 14.52 13.18
N LEU A 346 4.76 14.81 11.90
CA LEU A 346 5.00 13.91 10.78
C LEU A 346 6.36 14.20 10.16
N VAL A 347 7.16 13.16 9.94
CA VAL A 347 8.54 13.29 9.43
C VAL A 347 8.77 12.41 8.21
N GLY A 348 9.26 13.03 7.12
CA GLY A 348 9.88 12.34 5.98
C GLY A 348 8.99 11.31 5.31
N GLY A 349 9.53 10.13 5.04
CA GLY A 349 8.91 9.05 4.28
C GLY A 349 9.39 9.01 2.84
N ARG A 350 8.71 8.22 2.00
CA ARG A 350 9.06 8.09 0.58
C ARG A 350 7.85 8.00 -0.34
N SER A 351 8.06 8.40 -1.60
CA SER A 351 7.12 8.18 -2.72
C SER A 351 7.58 7.04 -3.66
N SER A 352 8.84 6.63 -3.58
CA SER A 352 9.40 5.40 -4.15
C SER A 352 10.72 5.11 -3.41
N PRO A 353 11.30 3.89 -3.45
CA PRO A 353 12.59 3.64 -2.80
C PRO A 353 13.70 4.61 -3.25
N ALA A 354 13.61 5.14 -4.47
CA ALA A 354 14.53 6.14 -5.01
C ALA A 354 14.19 7.60 -4.62
N ASN A 355 13.00 7.88 -4.07
CA ASN A 355 12.53 9.24 -3.79
C ASN A 355 12.10 9.39 -2.33
N ALA A 356 13.09 9.60 -1.48
CA ALA A 356 12.95 9.94 -0.07
C ALA A 356 12.48 11.40 0.10
N LEU A 357 11.75 11.67 1.17
CA LEU A 357 11.15 12.96 1.48
C LEU A 357 11.83 13.58 2.72
N SER A 358 12.06 14.90 2.67
CA SER A 358 12.59 15.67 3.80
C SER A 358 11.55 16.56 4.47
N ASP A 359 10.38 16.72 3.87
CA ASP A 359 9.35 17.61 4.41
C ASP A 359 8.77 17.07 5.72
N CYS A 360 8.52 17.99 6.63
CA CYS A 360 7.97 17.70 7.95
C CYS A 360 6.74 18.57 8.19
N TRP A 361 5.80 18.04 8.95
CA TRP A 361 4.52 18.72 9.22
C TRP A 361 4.13 18.57 10.69
N ILE A 362 3.53 19.62 11.23
CA ILE A 362 2.86 19.60 12.54
C ILE A 362 1.37 19.55 12.30
N PHE A 363 0.70 18.56 12.89
CA PHE A 363 -0.75 18.57 13.04
C PHE A 363 -1.09 19.19 14.40
N GLU A 364 -1.79 20.32 14.35
CA GLU A 364 -2.21 21.04 15.55
C GLU A 364 -3.42 20.36 16.19
N LYS A 365 -3.32 20.15 17.50
CA LYS A 365 -4.41 19.62 18.33
C LYS A 365 -5.26 20.79 18.86
N GLY A 366 -6.57 20.59 19.01
CA GLY A 366 -7.48 21.58 19.60
C GLY A 366 -8.70 21.89 18.74
N SER A 367 -9.29 23.07 18.93
CA SER A 367 -10.56 23.47 18.30
C SER A 367 -10.49 23.63 16.78
N CYS A 368 -9.30 23.80 16.20
CA CYS A 368 -9.08 23.94 14.76
C CYS A 368 -7.97 22.97 14.32
N LEU A 369 -8.37 21.81 13.81
CA LEU A 369 -7.44 20.78 13.33
C LEU A 369 -6.82 21.20 12.00
N GLN A 370 -5.50 21.37 11.94
CA GLN A 370 -4.80 21.74 10.72
C GLN A 370 -3.40 21.14 10.63
N TRP A 371 -2.97 20.84 9.40
CA TRP A 371 -1.58 20.54 9.07
C TRP A 371 -0.84 21.82 8.73
N LYS A 372 0.28 22.07 9.39
CA LYS A 372 1.22 23.15 9.07
C LYS A 372 2.58 22.57 8.69
N PRO A 373 3.18 22.99 7.56
CA PRO A 373 4.57 22.67 7.29
C PRO A 373 5.47 23.18 8.42
N THR A 374 6.51 22.43 8.75
CA THR A 374 7.56 22.86 9.70
C THR A 374 8.94 22.68 9.06
N HIS A 375 9.99 22.86 9.85
CA HIS A 375 11.37 22.73 9.41
C HIS A 375 11.62 21.37 8.75
N ASN A 376 12.09 21.39 7.50
CA ASN A 376 12.45 20.18 6.77
C ASN A 376 13.68 19.52 7.40
N LEU A 377 13.75 18.20 7.29
CA LEU A 377 14.95 17.44 7.64
C LEU A 377 16.16 17.96 6.83
N PRO A 378 17.36 17.99 7.43
CA PRO A 378 18.59 18.35 6.70
C PRO A 378 18.89 17.41 5.53
N VAL A 379 18.47 16.15 5.65
CA VAL A 379 18.53 15.12 4.59
C VAL A 379 17.18 14.41 4.49
N PRO A 380 16.71 14.02 3.30
CA PRO A 380 15.48 13.25 3.20
C PRO A 380 15.64 11.87 3.86
N LEU A 381 14.61 11.38 4.55
CA LEU A 381 14.68 10.10 5.30
C LEU A 381 13.39 9.30 5.19
N PHE A 382 13.51 7.99 5.02
CA PHE A 382 12.42 7.01 5.23
C PHE A 382 12.93 5.80 6.00
N ARG A 383 12.03 5.05 6.66
CA ARG A 383 12.38 3.97 7.60
C ARG A 383 13.35 4.40 8.71
N HIS A 384 13.36 5.69 9.05
CA HIS A 384 14.05 6.19 10.23
C HIS A 384 13.23 5.84 11.48
N SER A 385 13.90 5.77 12.62
CA SER A 385 13.26 5.57 13.91
C SER A 385 13.21 6.91 14.64
N ILE A 386 12.08 7.20 15.27
CA ILE A 386 11.87 8.44 16.01
C ILE A 386 11.23 8.16 17.36
N ILE A 387 11.65 8.90 18.37
CA ILE A 387 11.01 8.91 19.69
C ILE A 387 10.89 10.35 20.18
N ARG A 388 9.85 10.60 20.97
CA ARG A 388 9.80 11.80 21.81
C ARG A 388 10.70 11.61 23.02
N LEU A 389 11.52 12.60 23.34
CA LEU A 389 12.28 12.62 24.59
C LEU A 389 11.33 12.93 25.75
N ARG A 390 11.25 12.01 26.72
CA ARG A 390 10.29 12.08 27.84
C ARG A 390 10.38 13.41 28.58
N GLY A 391 9.23 13.95 28.93
CA GLY A 391 9.11 15.23 29.65
C GLY A 391 9.38 16.49 28.81
N THR A 392 9.69 16.35 27.52
CA THR A 392 10.02 17.50 26.64
C THR A 392 9.13 17.53 25.39
N TYR A 393 9.26 18.54 24.53
CA TYR A 393 8.68 18.56 23.19
C TYR A 393 9.69 18.23 22.08
N LEU A 394 10.82 17.62 22.47
CA LEU A 394 11.90 17.25 21.56
C LEU A 394 11.68 15.85 20.99
N ALA A 395 12.11 15.64 19.76
CA ALA A 395 12.10 14.32 19.12
C ALA A 395 13.49 13.94 18.64
N LEU A 396 13.95 12.73 18.97
CA LEU A 396 15.22 12.17 18.50
C LEU A 396 14.98 11.24 17.33
N ILE A 397 15.69 11.46 16.23
CA ILE A 397 15.74 10.58 15.05
C ILE A 397 17.04 9.80 15.02
N ALA A 398 16.93 8.51 14.69
CA ALA A 398 18.05 7.62 14.41
C ALA A 398 17.89 6.92 13.04
N GLY A 399 18.97 6.94 12.26
CA GLY A 399 19.11 6.14 11.04
C GLY A 399 18.13 6.51 9.93
N GLY A 400 17.81 5.51 9.10
CA GLY A 400 16.90 5.65 7.95
C GLY A 400 17.63 5.77 6.61
N LYS A 401 16.94 5.44 5.53
CA LYS A 401 17.46 5.53 4.17
C LYS A 401 17.30 6.95 3.63
N THR A 402 18.35 7.48 3.01
CA THR A 402 18.33 8.80 2.33
C THR A 402 18.04 8.69 0.84
N GLY A 403 18.05 7.48 0.30
CA GLY A 403 17.79 7.16 -1.10
C GLY A 403 17.73 5.65 -1.32
N PRO A 404 18.02 5.17 -2.55
CA PRO A 404 17.91 3.75 -2.88
C PRO A 404 18.94 2.88 -2.12
N SER A 405 20.16 3.37 -1.95
CA SER A 405 21.29 2.59 -1.39
C SER A 405 21.90 3.22 -0.14
N ASN A 406 21.73 4.53 0.05
CA ASN A 406 22.39 5.25 1.13
C ASN A 406 21.57 5.22 2.43
N ILE A 407 22.28 5.01 3.55
CA ILE A 407 21.74 5.05 4.91
C ILE A 407 22.33 6.26 5.64
N SER A 408 21.48 6.98 6.38
CA SER A 408 21.92 8.09 7.22
C SER A 408 22.77 7.59 8.39
N GLU A 409 23.95 8.18 8.55
CA GLU A 409 24.82 7.98 9.71
C GLU A 409 24.55 8.99 10.84
N ASP A 410 23.63 9.93 10.62
CA ASP A 410 23.39 11.07 11.50
C ASP A 410 22.17 10.89 12.40
N PHE A 411 22.23 11.57 13.54
CA PHE A 411 21.15 11.67 14.51
C PHE A 411 20.73 13.13 14.59
N TYR A 412 19.42 13.36 14.68
CA TYR A 412 18.86 14.70 14.72
C TYR A 412 17.90 14.84 15.89
N VAL A 413 17.92 16.00 16.53
CA VAL A 413 16.92 16.39 17.53
C VAL A 413 16.05 17.49 16.94
N PHE A 414 14.74 17.26 16.91
CA PHE A 414 13.77 18.30 16.58
C PHE A 414 13.57 19.22 17.78
N HIS A 415 13.69 20.53 17.53
CA HIS A 415 13.31 21.59 18.45
C HIS A 415 12.32 22.52 17.75
N ALA A 416 11.18 22.79 18.38
CA ALA A 416 10.08 23.58 17.79
C ALA A 416 10.52 24.90 17.14
N SER A 417 11.36 25.68 17.82
CA SER A 417 11.82 26.99 17.33
C SER A 417 13.16 26.96 16.59
N SER A 418 13.97 25.93 16.78
CA SER A 418 15.33 25.86 16.19
C SER A 418 15.42 24.88 15.02
N GLY A 419 14.33 24.16 14.73
CA GLY A 419 14.29 23.14 13.70
C GLY A 419 15.08 21.89 14.09
N TRP A 420 15.73 21.28 13.10
CA TRP A 420 16.49 20.05 13.26
C TRP A 420 17.96 20.33 13.60
N LEU A 421 18.39 19.88 14.77
CA LEU A 421 19.76 20.00 15.25
C LEU A 421 20.50 18.68 15.06
N LYS A 422 21.57 18.67 14.26
CA LYS A 422 22.43 17.50 14.08
C LYS A 422 23.24 17.24 15.34
N CYS A 423 23.17 16.02 15.87
CA CYS A 423 23.93 15.63 17.04
C CYS A 423 25.41 15.40 16.71
N LYS A 424 26.30 15.84 17.61
CA LYS A 424 27.69 15.39 17.66
C LYS A 424 27.72 13.98 18.25
N LYS A 425 28.34 13.03 17.55
CA LYS A 425 28.40 11.61 17.93
C LYS A 425 29.72 11.33 18.69
N THR A 426 29.67 10.60 19.81
CA THR A 426 30.87 10.16 20.55
C THR A 426 30.68 8.76 21.15
N GLY A 427 31.76 8.12 21.62
CA GLY A 427 31.72 6.76 22.16
C GLY A 427 31.79 5.67 21.08
N VAL A 428 31.13 4.54 21.32
CA VAL A 428 31.07 3.40 20.38
C VAL A 428 29.95 3.63 19.36
N ILE A 429 30.26 4.36 18.29
CA ILE A 429 29.28 4.81 17.29
C ILE A 429 28.63 3.60 16.60
N PRO A 430 27.27 3.50 16.58
CA PRO A 430 26.57 2.46 15.83
C PRO A 430 26.84 2.55 14.35
N ARG A 431 26.86 1.40 13.66
CA ARG A 431 26.86 1.40 12.20
C ARG A 431 25.55 2.01 11.68
N PRO A 432 25.56 2.72 10.53
CA PRO A 432 24.33 3.24 9.93
C PRO A 432 23.34 2.11 9.67
N THR A 433 22.11 2.27 10.14
CA THR A 433 21.02 1.30 9.97
C THR A 433 19.70 1.99 9.64
N PHE A 434 18.75 1.25 9.06
CA PHE A 434 17.37 1.69 8.89
C PHE A 434 16.39 0.64 9.45
N GLY A 435 15.20 1.10 9.86
CA GLY A 435 14.18 0.25 10.48
C GLY A 435 14.59 -0.34 11.83
N ALA A 436 15.45 0.36 12.58
CA ALA A 436 15.95 -0.05 13.88
C ALA A 436 14.95 0.20 15.02
N ILE A 437 15.16 -0.48 16.15
CA ILE A 437 14.48 -0.21 17.41
C ILE A 437 15.14 1.01 18.06
N LEU A 438 14.32 1.93 18.58
CA LEU A 438 14.78 3.08 19.36
C LEU A 438 13.84 3.27 20.55
N CYS A 439 14.39 3.29 21.77
CA CYS A 439 13.60 3.31 23.01
C CYS A 439 14.16 4.32 24.03
N ASN A 440 13.29 4.92 24.84
CA ASN A 440 13.67 5.72 26.01
C ASN A 440 14.00 4.80 27.21
N ALA A 441 14.91 5.24 28.09
CA ALA A 441 15.11 4.63 29.40
C ALA A 441 13.97 4.95 30.38
N SER A 442 13.73 4.05 31.36
CA SER A 442 12.62 4.10 32.31
C SER A 442 12.60 5.38 33.17
N SER A 443 13.77 5.83 33.65
CA SER A 443 13.91 7.04 34.46
C SER A 443 13.72 8.31 33.62
N ALA A 444 12.71 9.11 33.97
CA ALA A 444 12.51 10.42 33.39
C ALA A 444 13.61 11.37 33.88
N VAL A 445 14.60 11.60 33.02
CA VAL A 445 15.72 12.55 33.21
C VAL A 445 16.70 12.08 34.29
N LEU A 446 17.95 11.84 33.91
CA LEU A 446 19.05 11.77 34.88
C LEU A 446 19.19 13.17 35.52
N GLU A 447 19.66 13.27 36.77
CA GLU A 447 19.64 14.49 37.62
C GLU A 447 20.16 15.80 36.96
N ASP A 448 20.74 15.75 35.75
CA ASP A 448 21.34 16.86 34.99
C ASP A 448 20.66 17.21 33.64
N GLY A 449 19.40 16.83 33.39
CA GLY A 449 18.74 17.15 32.09
C GLY A 449 19.21 16.29 30.91
N MET A 450 19.88 15.17 31.21
CA MET A 450 20.37 14.20 30.24
C MET A 450 19.31 13.13 29.95
N HIS A 451 19.11 12.82 28.68
CA HIS A 451 18.24 11.73 28.23
C HIS A 451 19.05 10.48 27.91
N SER A 452 18.47 9.30 28.05
CA SER A 452 19.13 8.05 27.68
C SER A 452 18.14 7.00 27.19
N GLY A 453 18.66 5.95 26.58
CA GLY A 453 17.86 4.83 26.11
C GLY A 453 18.67 3.81 25.33
N LEU A 454 17.98 3.03 24.50
CA LEU A 454 18.52 1.89 23.78
C LEU A 454 18.24 2.00 22.27
N MET A 455 19.18 1.49 21.47
CA MET A 455 19.05 1.29 20.03
C MET A 455 19.53 -0.12 19.65
N ALA A 456 18.76 -0.83 18.84
CA ALA A 456 19.08 -2.21 18.41
C ALA A 456 18.43 -2.54 17.06
N GLY A 457 18.88 -3.61 16.42
CA GLY A 457 18.28 -4.07 15.16
C GLY A 457 18.48 -3.09 14.00
N GLY A 458 17.64 -3.21 12.99
CA GLY A 458 17.75 -2.51 11.72
C GLY A 458 18.72 -3.16 10.74
N ILE A 459 18.60 -2.84 9.45
CA ILE A 459 19.48 -3.36 8.40
C ILE A 459 20.60 -2.37 8.14
N ASP A 460 21.84 -2.86 8.05
CA ASP A 460 23.04 -2.07 7.77
C ASP A 460 23.39 -2.02 6.27
N LEU A 461 24.48 -1.34 5.93
CA LEU A 461 24.98 -1.19 4.56
C LEU A 461 25.44 -2.52 3.92
N GLU A 462 25.63 -3.58 4.72
CA GLU A 462 26.00 -4.91 4.21
C GLU A 462 24.75 -5.78 3.99
N GLY A 463 23.55 -5.21 4.12
CA GLY A 463 22.28 -5.91 3.90
C GLY A 463 21.94 -6.93 4.99
N ARG A 464 22.52 -6.79 6.19
CA ARG A 464 22.29 -7.70 7.33
C ARG A 464 21.64 -6.97 8.49
N ILE A 465 20.94 -7.72 9.35
CA ILE A 465 20.36 -7.16 10.57
C ILE A 465 21.47 -6.94 11.60
N ASN A 466 21.52 -5.73 12.16
CA ASN A 466 22.42 -5.40 13.25
C ASN A 466 22.06 -6.19 14.51
N GLN A 467 23.02 -7.00 14.99
CA GLN A 467 22.89 -7.84 16.18
C GLN A 467 23.46 -7.21 17.45
N ARG A 468 23.98 -5.97 17.36
CA ARG A 468 24.54 -5.24 18.50
C ARG A 468 23.49 -4.33 19.10
N VAL A 469 23.52 -4.25 20.42
CA VAL A 469 22.65 -3.40 21.21
C VAL A 469 23.48 -2.26 21.80
N TYR A 470 23.01 -1.05 21.55
CA TYR A 470 23.67 0.17 21.94
C TYR A 470 22.84 0.90 22.98
N GLN A 471 23.48 1.32 24.06
CA GLN A 471 22.94 2.39 24.89
C GLN A 471 23.29 3.75 24.28
N TRP A 472 22.39 4.71 24.39
CA TRP A 472 22.64 6.09 24.03
C TRP A 472 22.36 7.03 25.20
N GLN A 473 23.15 8.11 25.28
CA GLN A 473 22.94 9.24 26.19
C GLN A 473 22.97 10.52 25.37
N LEU A 474 22.00 11.39 25.57
CA LEU A 474 21.85 12.65 24.86
C LEU A 474 21.88 13.81 25.86
N GLU A 475 22.91 14.64 25.70
CA GLU A 475 23.05 15.93 26.37
C GLU A 475 22.55 17.01 25.39
N PHE A 476 21.40 17.60 25.71
CA PHE A 476 20.78 18.58 24.82
C PHE A 476 21.30 19.99 25.07
N ASN A 477 21.70 20.66 24.00
CA ASN A 477 21.90 22.11 23.95
C ASN A 477 21.46 22.62 22.56
N THR A 478 21.07 23.89 22.48
CA THR A 478 20.49 24.48 21.25
C THR A 478 21.53 24.80 20.16
N ALA A 479 22.82 24.71 20.46
CA ALA A 479 23.89 24.95 19.48
C ALA A 479 24.26 23.67 18.71
N GLN A 480 24.60 22.60 19.42
CA GLN A 480 24.90 21.27 18.88
C GLN A 480 24.73 20.21 19.98
N PRO A 481 23.60 19.46 19.99
CA PRO A 481 23.38 18.37 20.95
C PRO A 481 24.49 17.31 20.86
N LEU A 482 24.85 16.70 21.99
CA LEU A 482 25.87 15.67 22.06
C LEU A 482 25.21 14.32 22.37
N ILE A 483 25.39 13.33 21.49
CA ILE A 483 24.94 11.95 21.71
C ILE A 483 26.16 11.04 21.91
N ARG A 484 26.15 10.30 23.03
CA ARG A 484 27.19 9.32 23.39
C ARG A 484 26.61 7.92 23.28
N PHE A 485 27.36 7.00 22.69
CA PHE A 485 26.98 5.60 22.56
C PHE A 485 27.90 4.67 23.35
N GLY A 486 27.32 3.66 23.98
CA GLY A 486 28.02 2.54 24.60
C GLY A 486 27.47 1.21 24.10
N LEU A 487 28.29 0.16 24.11
CA LEU A 487 27.84 -1.19 23.79
C LEU A 487 27.35 -1.87 25.05
N LEU A 488 26.16 -2.47 25.01
CA LEU A 488 25.65 -3.28 26.10
C LEU A 488 26.11 -4.73 25.90
N HIS A 489 26.68 -5.32 26.95
CA HIS A 489 27.12 -6.72 26.95
C HIS A 489 25.98 -7.62 27.41
N GLU A 490 25.68 -8.64 26.63
CA GLU A 490 24.54 -9.53 26.86
C GLU A 490 24.84 -10.98 26.49
N ASP A 491 23.98 -11.88 26.98
CA ASP A 491 23.92 -13.26 26.51
C ASP A 491 23.48 -13.34 25.03
N SER A 492 23.69 -14.51 24.43
CA SER A 492 23.43 -14.73 22.99
C SER A 492 21.94 -14.66 22.64
N ASP A 493 21.05 -14.94 23.60
CA ASP A 493 19.61 -15.04 23.36
C ASP A 493 18.95 -13.64 23.30
N SER A 494 19.27 -12.78 24.27
CA SER A 494 18.74 -11.41 24.35
C SER A 494 19.14 -10.56 23.14
N LYS A 495 20.41 -10.70 22.68
CA LYS A 495 20.89 -10.07 21.43
C LYS A 495 20.04 -10.46 20.21
N LYS A 496 19.72 -11.74 20.10
CA LYS A 496 18.94 -12.26 18.97
C LYS A 496 17.48 -11.79 19.04
N GLN A 497 16.90 -11.61 20.24
CA GLN A 497 15.54 -11.09 20.41
C GLN A 497 15.40 -9.64 19.91
N LEU A 498 16.42 -8.80 20.09
CA LEU A 498 16.41 -7.41 19.60
C LEU A 498 16.96 -7.23 18.18
N SER A 499 17.46 -8.30 17.56
CA SER A 499 17.89 -8.33 16.17
C SER A 499 16.67 -8.37 15.23
N LEU A 500 15.90 -7.28 15.22
CA LEU A 500 14.67 -7.10 14.45
C LEU A 500 14.81 -5.95 13.45
N PHE A 501 14.05 -6.05 12.37
CA PHE A 501 13.89 -5.02 11.36
C PHE A 501 12.40 -4.71 11.16
N GLY A 502 12.07 -3.43 11.06
CA GLY A 502 10.72 -2.95 10.73
C GLY A 502 9.69 -3.07 11.86
N ALA A 503 10.12 -3.42 13.08
CA ALA A 503 9.26 -3.48 14.25
C ALA A 503 8.87 -2.07 14.73
N LYS A 504 7.66 -1.94 15.29
CA LYS A 504 7.17 -0.66 15.85
C LYS A 504 7.46 -0.59 17.34
N SER A 505 8.16 0.47 17.76
CA SER A 505 8.44 0.77 19.16
C SER A 505 7.35 1.69 19.74
N VAL A 506 6.77 1.32 20.87
CA VAL A 506 5.68 2.05 21.53
C VAL A 506 6.05 2.31 22.99
N ASP A 507 6.15 3.59 23.37
CA ASP A 507 6.50 3.98 24.73
C ASP A 507 5.34 3.71 25.71
N PHE A 508 5.62 2.87 26.71
CA PHE A 508 4.68 2.44 27.74
C PHE A 508 5.00 3.00 29.14
N GLY A 509 5.90 3.98 29.27
CA GLY A 509 6.33 4.52 30.56
C GLY A 509 7.50 3.72 31.12
N PRO A 510 7.35 2.82 32.11
CA PRO A 510 8.49 2.06 32.63
C PRO A 510 9.20 1.19 31.59
N PHE A 511 8.52 0.79 30.51
CA PHE A 511 9.08 -0.04 29.44
C PHE A 511 8.69 0.48 28.05
N THR A 512 9.34 -0.06 27.02
CA THR A 512 8.96 0.11 25.62
C THR A 512 8.50 -1.22 25.05
N LEU A 513 7.36 -1.25 24.37
CA LEU A 513 6.93 -2.42 23.61
C LEU A 513 7.48 -2.35 22.20
N VAL A 514 8.03 -3.46 21.73
CA VAL A 514 8.42 -3.65 20.32
C VAL A 514 7.47 -4.68 19.72
N CYS A 515 6.70 -4.23 18.73
CA CYS A 515 5.59 -4.97 18.13
C CYS A 515 5.92 -5.32 16.67
N GLY A 516 5.88 -6.61 16.36
CA GLY A 516 6.07 -7.12 15.00
C GLY A 516 7.52 -7.10 14.52
N GLY A 517 7.69 -6.78 13.24
CA GLY A 517 8.98 -6.85 12.56
C GLY A 517 9.43 -8.29 12.24
N VAL A 518 10.52 -8.39 11.50
CA VAL A 518 11.17 -9.66 11.11
C VAL A 518 12.61 -9.67 11.61
N GLY A 519 13.19 -10.84 11.89
CA GLY A 519 14.46 -10.88 12.62
C GLY A 519 15.41 -12.04 12.32
N GLU A 520 16.53 -12.02 13.07
CA GLU A 520 17.57 -13.06 13.05
C GLU A 520 17.12 -14.38 13.69
N ARG A 521 16.18 -14.33 14.64
CA ARG A 521 15.54 -15.54 15.15
C ARG A 521 14.52 -16.05 14.14
N GLN A 522 14.46 -17.37 13.99
CA GLN A 522 13.46 -18.02 13.13
C GLN A 522 12.02 -17.75 13.60
N ASP A 523 11.83 -17.41 14.88
CA ASP A 523 10.52 -17.07 15.43
C ASP A 523 10.06 -15.63 15.17
N SER A 524 10.99 -14.72 14.85
CA SER A 524 10.72 -13.32 14.56
C SER A 524 10.20 -13.12 13.13
N GLN A 525 8.92 -13.43 12.90
CA GLN A 525 8.28 -13.36 11.58
C GLN A 525 6.98 -12.55 11.57
N GLY A 526 6.98 -11.37 12.21
CA GLY A 526 5.88 -10.41 12.16
C GLY A 526 4.76 -10.62 13.18
N GLN A 527 4.85 -11.61 14.07
CA GLN A 527 3.82 -11.91 15.08
C GLN A 527 4.38 -11.97 16.51
N THR A 528 5.45 -11.24 16.78
CA THR A 528 6.12 -11.19 18.08
C THR A 528 5.84 -9.86 18.78
N ILE A 529 5.73 -9.89 20.12
CA ILE A 529 5.65 -8.69 20.96
C ILE A 529 6.63 -8.88 22.11
N ILE A 530 7.56 -7.94 22.27
CA ILE A 530 8.54 -7.94 23.35
C ILE A 530 8.45 -6.64 24.15
N ALA A 531 8.69 -6.73 25.46
CA ALA A 531 8.85 -5.59 26.34
C ALA A 531 10.33 -5.40 26.67
N ILE A 532 10.82 -4.17 26.52
CA ILE A 532 12.17 -3.74 26.90
C ILE A 532 12.05 -2.85 28.13
N ASP A 533 12.63 -3.28 29.24
CA ASP A 533 12.74 -2.53 30.50
C ASP A 533 14.20 -2.14 30.75
N MET A 534 14.50 -0.84 30.63
CA MET A 534 15.82 -0.29 30.95
C MET A 534 15.91 -0.03 32.46
N VAL A 535 16.38 -1.03 33.23
CA VAL A 535 16.43 -0.98 34.70
C VAL A 535 17.46 0.01 35.22
N SER A 536 18.60 0.14 34.52
CA SER A 536 19.63 1.13 34.81
C SER A 536 20.26 1.64 33.51
N HIS A 537 21.29 2.48 33.60
CA HIS A 537 22.00 2.95 32.41
C HIS A 537 22.58 1.77 31.61
N ASP A 538 23.33 0.89 32.27
CA ASP A 538 24.05 -0.22 31.63
C ASP A 538 23.32 -1.57 31.66
N HIS A 539 22.07 -1.61 32.13
CA HIS A 539 21.33 -2.87 32.29
C HIS A 539 19.88 -2.76 31.85
N TYR A 540 19.44 -3.79 31.14
CA TYR A 540 18.10 -3.88 30.62
C TYR A 540 17.59 -5.32 30.62
N ASN A 541 16.28 -5.48 30.59
CA ASN A 541 15.59 -6.75 30.49
C ASN A 541 14.73 -6.79 29.23
N VAL A 542 14.77 -7.92 28.53
CA VAL A 542 13.82 -8.25 27.47
C VAL A 542 12.86 -9.31 27.99
N SER A 543 11.57 -9.13 27.75
CA SER A 543 10.57 -10.15 28.03
C SER A 543 9.65 -10.31 26.83
N GLU A 544 9.63 -11.50 26.25
CA GLU A 544 8.63 -11.84 25.25
C GLU A 544 7.27 -12.02 25.92
N LEU A 545 6.26 -11.38 25.34
CA LEU A 545 4.91 -11.43 25.84
C LEU A 545 4.25 -12.73 25.34
N CYS A 546 3.48 -13.38 26.20
CA CYS A 546 2.78 -14.62 25.85
C CYS A 546 1.25 -14.44 25.83
N LYS A 547 0.59 -15.18 24.94
CA LYS A 547 -0.88 -15.17 24.83
C LYS A 547 -1.51 -15.72 26.12
N LYS A 548 -2.67 -15.19 26.49
CA LYS A 548 -3.45 -15.70 27.64
C LYS A 548 -4.12 -17.03 27.29
N SER A 549 -4.51 -17.21 26.02
CA SER A 549 -5.07 -18.46 25.50
C SER A 549 -4.48 -18.81 24.14
N ASN A 550 -4.29 -20.10 23.86
CA ASN A 550 -3.82 -20.59 22.57
C ASN A 550 -4.80 -20.27 21.42
N SER A 551 -6.07 -19.99 21.73
CA SER A 551 -7.07 -19.57 20.74
C SER A 551 -6.86 -18.15 20.20
N GLU A 552 -6.00 -17.36 20.83
CA GLU A 552 -5.76 -15.97 20.43
C GLU A 552 -4.82 -15.89 19.23
N VAL A 553 -5.20 -15.08 18.24
CA VAL A 553 -4.40 -14.86 17.03
C VAL A 553 -3.73 -13.50 17.14
N ILE A 554 -2.39 -13.49 17.19
CA ILE A 554 -1.62 -12.24 17.17
C ILE A 554 -1.73 -11.66 15.76
N PRO A 555 -2.04 -10.35 15.60
CA PRO A 555 -2.10 -9.73 14.28
C PRO A 555 -0.74 -9.80 13.58
N PHE A 556 -0.76 -9.88 12.26
CA PHE A 556 0.45 -9.81 11.46
C PHE A 556 0.94 -8.36 11.35
N MET A 557 2.02 -8.03 12.04
CA MET A 557 2.53 -6.68 12.29
C MET A 557 3.71 -6.30 11.41
N VAL A 558 3.73 -6.74 10.15
CA VAL A 558 4.67 -6.24 9.13
C VAL A 558 4.06 -5.00 8.50
N GLY A 559 4.69 -3.84 8.69
CA GLY A 559 4.18 -2.56 8.22
C GLY A 559 2.87 -2.11 8.89
N SER A 560 2.50 -2.68 10.03
CA SER A 560 1.33 -2.22 10.79
C SER A 560 1.60 -0.88 11.47
N SER A 561 0.54 -0.13 11.73
CA SER A 561 0.60 1.05 12.62
C SER A 561 0.16 0.61 14.02
N VAL A 562 0.88 1.05 15.05
CA VAL A 562 0.62 0.63 16.44
C VAL A 562 0.48 1.87 17.31
N LEU A 563 -0.62 1.94 18.04
CA LEU A 563 -0.98 3.06 18.91
C LEU A 563 -1.14 2.57 20.35
N ARG A 564 -0.56 3.27 21.32
CA ARG A 564 -0.91 3.09 22.72
C ARG A 564 -2.25 3.76 23.02
N VAL A 565 -3.16 3.01 23.63
CA VAL A 565 -4.42 3.52 24.17
C VAL A 565 -4.51 3.13 25.63
N ASP A 566 -4.24 4.10 26.50
CA ASP A 566 -4.20 3.95 27.95
C ASP A 566 -3.20 2.86 28.39
N ASN A 567 -3.71 1.68 28.72
CA ASN A 567 -3.00 0.52 29.24
C ASN A 567 -2.78 -0.59 28.22
N ASP A 568 -3.28 -0.40 27.00
CA ASP A 568 -3.37 -1.39 25.92
C ASP A 568 -2.79 -0.82 24.62
N ILE A 569 -2.65 -1.65 23.59
CA ILE A 569 -2.29 -1.20 22.24
C ILE A 569 -3.35 -1.55 21.22
N VAL A 570 -3.52 -0.66 20.24
CA VAL A 570 -4.29 -0.89 19.02
C VAL A 570 -3.32 -1.09 17.86
N VAL A 571 -3.48 -2.21 17.16
CA VAL A 571 -2.75 -2.55 15.94
C VAL A 571 -3.68 -2.36 14.75
N LEU A 572 -3.27 -1.51 13.81
CA LEU A 572 -4.02 -1.16 12.61
C LEU A 572 -3.27 -1.63 11.36
N GLY A 573 -3.93 -2.47 10.57
CA GLY A 573 -3.38 -2.97 9.31
C GLY A 573 -2.15 -3.85 9.47
N GLY A 574 -1.31 -3.86 8.44
CA GLY A 574 -0.19 -4.77 8.25
C GLY A 574 -0.40 -5.70 7.05
N GLY A 575 0.67 -6.34 6.61
CA GLY A 575 0.63 -7.25 5.46
C GLY A 575 1.99 -7.52 4.85
N ALA A 576 2.01 -8.46 3.91
CA ALA A 576 3.18 -8.88 3.15
C ALA A 576 2.75 -9.15 1.70
N THR A 577 3.59 -8.81 0.72
CA THR A 577 3.34 -9.21 -0.66
C THR A 577 3.47 -10.72 -0.85
N CYS A 578 4.19 -11.38 0.07
CA CYS A 578 4.47 -12.83 0.03
C CYS A 578 5.05 -13.23 -1.33
N PHE A 579 6.05 -12.46 -1.78
CA PHE A 579 6.69 -12.64 -3.08
C PHE A 579 5.67 -12.57 -4.23
N SER A 580 5.79 -13.44 -5.24
CA SER A 580 4.84 -13.56 -6.36
C SER A 580 3.60 -14.41 -6.03
N MET A 581 3.48 -14.95 -4.82
CA MET A 581 2.44 -15.92 -4.47
C MET A 581 1.07 -15.27 -4.18
N GLY A 582 1.08 -13.97 -3.88
CA GLY A 582 -0.11 -13.14 -3.66
C GLY A 582 -0.02 -12.35 -2.37
N THR A 583 -0.63 -11.18 -2.30
CA THR A 583 -0.48 -10.30 -1.12
C THR A 583 -1.41 -10.71 0.03
N TYR A 584 -0.82 -10.98 1.19
CA TYR A 584 -1.55 -11.07 2.45
C TYR A 584 -1.78 -9.67 3.04
N TRP A 585 -3.03 -9.39 3.39
CA TRP A 585 -3.42 -8.16 4.07
C TRP A 585 -4.02 -8.49 5.42
N GLN A 586 -3.47 -7.90 6.49
CA GLN A 586 -4.07 -7.98 7.81
C GLN A 586 -5.37 -7.17 7.82
N GLY A 587 -6.49 -7.86 7.96
CA GLY A 587 -7.81 -7.23 8.04
C GLY A 587 -8.14 -6.73 9.43
N GLY A 588 -8.85 -5.61 9.51
CA GLY A 588 -9.43 -5.08 10.74
C GLY A 588 -8.45 -4.34 11.66
N ALA A 589 -8.94 -4.06 12.87
CA ALA A 589 -8.19 -3.47 13.97
C ALA A 589 -8.12 -4.49 15.11
N SER A 590 -6.93 -4.69 15.68
CA SER A 590 -6.73 -5.59 16.82
C SER A 590 -6.40 -4.79 18.07
N MET A 591 -7.14 -5.03 19.14
CA MET A 591 -6.84 -4.52 20.47
C MET A 591 -6.06 -5.59 21.23
N ILE A 592 -4.91 -5.23 21.79
CA ILE A 592 -4.09 -6.13 22.61
C ILE A 592 -4.05 -5.56 24.02
N SER A 593 -4.71 -6.27 24.94
CA SER A 593 -4.77 -5.88 26.34
C SER A 593 -3.73 -6.62 27.17
N ILE A 594 -2.94 -5.88 27.92
CA ILE A 594 -1.78 -6.42 28.66
C ILE A 594 -2.19 -6.69 30.11
N HIS A 595 -2.03 -7.94 30.55
CA HIS A 595 -2.42 -8.45 31.87
C HIS A 595 -1.21 -8.74 32.77
N ASN A 596 -1.45 -8.98 34.07
CA ASN A 596 -0.44 -9.40 35.05
C ASN A 596 0.80 -8.50 35.11
N LYS A 597 0.55 -7.19 35.18
CA LYS A 597 1.58 -6.16 35.27
C LYS A 597 2.30 -6.24 36.64
N PRO A 598 3.65 -6.32 36.71
CA PRO A 598 4.41 -6.17 37.95
C PRO A 598 3.99 -4.93 38.77
N VAL A 599 4.07 -4.99 40.11
CA VAL A 599 3.60 -3.93 41.04
C VAL A 599 4.29 -2.57 40.83
N LYS A 600 5.48 -2.52 40.21
CA LYS A 600 6.13 -1.27 39.76
C LYS A 600 5.46 -0.61 38.54
N TRP A 601 4.50 -1.27 37.89
CA TRP A 601 3.80 -0.81 36.69
C TRP A 601 2.46 -0.13 37.02
N THR A 602 2.12 -0.01 38.30
CA THR A 602 0.89 0.58 38.82
C THR A 602 1.18 1.90 39.54
N GLU A 603 1.56 2.94 38.80
CA GLU A 603 1.38 4.31 39.28
C GLU A 603 0.31 5.02 38.43
N THR A 604 -0.82 5.25 39.11
CA THR A 604 -1.81 6.33 38.93
C THR A 604 -2.21 6.71 37.52
N TRP A 605 -3.12 5.94 36.90
CA TRP A 605 -4.00 6.47 35.86
C TRP A 605 -5.41 5.91 36.05
N LEU A 606 -6.40 6.79 36.18
CA LEU A 606 -7.82 6.45 36.25
C LEU A 606 -8.20 5.65 35.00
N SER A 607 -8.34 4.34 35.13
CA SER A 607 -8.94 3.51 34.10
C SER A 607 -10.39 3.96 33.94
N THR A 608 -10.72 4.62 32.83
CA THR A 608 -12.12 4.77 32.44
C THR A 608 -12.61 3.35 32.15
N GLY A 609 -13.49 2.81 32.99
CA GLY A 609 -13.92 1.40 32.97
C GLY A 609 -14.73 0.97 31.75
N HIS A 610 -14.52 1.60 30.59
CA HIS A 610 -15.19 1.32 29.34
C HIS A 610 -14.35 0.37 28.49
N SER A 611 -14.99 -0.69 27.97
CA SER A 611 -14.38 -1.56 26.96
C SER A 611 -14.15 -0.78 25.67
N LEU A 612 -12.93 -0.27 25.53
CA LEU A 612 -12.38 0.35 24.33
C LEU A 612 -12.38 -0.71 23.22
N GLN A 613 -13.12 -0.46 22.14
CA GLN A 613 -13.07 -1.32 20.96
C GLN A 613 -12.93 -0.44 19.73
N PRO A 614 -11.83 -0.57 18.97
CA PRO A 614 -11.63 0.22 17.77
C PRO A 614 -12.71 -0.13 16.73
N GLN A 615 -13.38 0.90 16.21
CA GLN A 615 -14.39 0.78 15.15
C GLN A 615 -14.01 1.72 14.00
N PHE A 616 -13.87 1.16 12.81
CA PHE A 616 -13.67 1.94 11.58
C PHE A 616 -14.91 2.79 11.32
N LEU A 617 -14.69 4.09 11.10
CA LEU A 617 -15.74 5.06 10.80
C LEU A 617 -15.78 5.36 9.30
N CYS A 618 -14.68 5.85 8.73
CA CYS A 618 -14.56 6.16 7.31
C CYS A 618 -13.08 6.40 6.90
N SER A 619 -12.85 6.56 5.60
CA SER A 619 -11.58 7.06 5.06
C SER A 619 -11.79 8.46 4.46
N ARG A 620 -10.81 9.35 4.63
CA ARG A 620 -10.81 10.71 4.04
C ARG A 620 -9.52 10.96 3.28
N LYS A 621 -9.59 11.56 2.10
CA LYS A 621 -8.42 11.92 1.29
C LYS A 621 -7.88 13.30 1.65
N PHE A 622 -6.57 13.44 1.73
CA PHE A 622 -5.90 14.74 1.79
C PHE A 622 -5.55 15.20 0.38
N LEU A 623 -5.71 16.50 0.13
CA LEU A 623 -5.19 17.16 -1.05
C LEU A 623 -3.75 17.58 -0.73
N GLY A 624 -2.79 16.97 -1.43
CA GLY A 624 -1.36 17.23 -1.21
C GLY A 624 -1.03 18.72 -1.42
N GLY A 625 -0.58 19.38 -0.37
CA GLY A 625 -0.08 20.75 -0.45
C GLY A 625 1.35 20.75 -0.97
N ASN A 626 1.57 21.26 -2.18
CA ASN A 626 2.91 21.73 -2.56
C ASN A 626 3.24 22.94 -1.68
N HIS A 627 4.48 23.03 -1.19
CA HIS A 627 5.08 24.26 -0.66
C HIS A 627 5.20 25.33 -1.77
N GLY A 628 4.08 25.74 -2.35
CA GLY A 628 3.94 27.09 -2.85
C GLY A 628 3.72 27.96 -1.63
N SER A 629 4.45 29.07 -1.55
CA SER A 629 4.15 30.16 -0.63
C SER A 629 2.64 30.39 -0.56
N LEU A 630 2.00 29.91 0.51
CA LEU A 630 0.87 30.63 1.05
C LEU A 630 1.49 31.94 1.52
N GLN A 631 1.54 32.93 0.64
CA GLN A 631 1.37 34.30 1.08
C GLN A 631 0.19 34.24 2.04
N CYS A 632 0.45 34.63 3.28
CA CYS A 632 -0.58 34.96 4.23
C CYS A 632 -1.57 35.83 3.45
N ARG A 633 -2.75 35.28 3.12
CA ARG A 633 -3.79 36.09 2.50
C ARG A 633 -4.03 37.21 3.50
N ASP A 634 -3.83 38.44 3.04
CA ASP A 634 -4.18 39.61 3.82
C ASP A 634 -5.59 39.39 4.36
N SER A 635 -5.77 39.71 5.64
CA SER A 635 -7.01 39.56 6.39
C SER A 635 -8.20 40.36 5.81
N ASN A 636 -8.03 41.00 4.65
CA ASN A 636 -8.95 41.96 4.03
C ASN A 636 -9.86 41.39 2.92
N GLU A 637 -9.79 40.11 2.55
CA GLU A 637 -10.80 39.54 1.62
C GLU A 637 -12.20 39.60 2.26
N ALA A 638 -13.23 39.94 1.49
CA ALA A 638 -14.60 40.05 2.00
C ALA A 638 -15.21 38.67 2.32
N GLU A 639 -16.16 38.62 3.26
CA GLU A 639 -17.00 37.44 3.47
C GLU A 639 -17.76 37.08 2.18
N ALA A 640 -17.93 35.80 1.90
CA ALA A 640 -18.69 35.36 0.73
C ALA A 640 -20.17 35.69 0.92
N SER A 641 -20.70 36.56 0.06
CA SER A 641 -22.13 36.83 -0.03
C SER A 641 -22.76 35.96 -1.11
N VAL A 642 -23.85 35.26 -0.76
CA VAL A 642 -24.58 34.41 -1.71
C VAL A 642 -25.45 35.28 -2.62
N MET A 643 -25.20 35.22 -3.92
CA MET A 643 -25.98 35.91 -4.93
C MET A 643 -27.13 35.02 -5.41
N THR A 644 -28.32 35.60 -5.61
CA THR A 644 -29.42 34.87 -6.27
C THR A 644 -29.19 34.87 -7.79
N ILE A 645 -29.33 33.71 -8.43
CA ILE A 645 -29.25 33.61 -9.89
C ILE A 645 -30.43 34.35 -10.52
N THR A 646 -30.15 35.19 -11.51
CA THR A 646 -31.15 35.99 -12.23
C THR A 646 -32.19 35.08 -12.88
N ARG A 647 -33.45 35.49 -12.80
CA ARG A 647 -34.60 34.78 -13.36
C ARG A 647 -35.22 35.63 -14.48
N THR A 648 -35.55 35.02 -15.62
CA THR A 648 -36.12 35.71 -16.80
C THR A 648 -37.18 34.87 -17.51
N SER A 649 -38.08 35.49 -18.25
CA SER A 649 -38.83 34.83 -19.31
C SER A 649 -38.00 34.77 -20.60
N LEU A 650 -38.22 33.76 -21.43
CA LEU A 650 -37.61 33.64 -22.75
C LEU A 650 -38.71 33.75 -23.82
N GLU A 651 -38.74 34.85 -24.55
CA GLU A 651 -39.76 35.16 -25.54
C GLU A 651 -39.23 35.07 -26.98
N THR A 652 -37.95 35.42 -27.20
CA THR A 652 -37.33 35.46 -28.53
C THR A 652 -36.03 34.66 -28.61
N PRO A 653 -35.65 34.13 -29.79
CA PRO A 653 -34.34 33.51 -30.01
C PRO A 653 -33.16 34.48 -29.79
N GLN A 654 -33.37 35.80 -29.91
CA GLN A 654 -32.31 36.78 -29.64
C GLN A 654 -31.97 36.84 -28.15
N GLN A 655 -32.97 36.86 -27.27
CA GLN A 655 -32.74 36.77 -25.83
C GLN A 655 -31.97 35.51 -25.46
N PHE A 656 -32.24 34.40 -26.16
CA PHE A 656 -31.48 33.16 -25.93
C PHE A 656 -30.00 33.32 -26.32
N ARG A 657 -29.70 33.94 -27.46
CA ARG A 657 -28.32 34.27 -27.86
C ARG A 657 -27.64 35.20 -26.86
N ASP A 658 -28.36 36.19 -26.34
CA ASP A 658 -27.83 37.13 -25.35
C ASP A 658 -27.47 36.41 -24.04
N ILE A 659 -28.29 35.44 -23.60
CA ILE A 659 -27.99 34.57 -22.44
C ILE A 659 -26.72 33.76 -22.68
N LEU A 660 -26.58 33.13 -23.86
CA LEU A 660 -25.37 32.37 -24.18
C LEU A 660 -24.12 33.26 -24.25
N GLN A 661 -24.25 34.47 -24.79
CA GLN A 661 -23.14 35.42 -24.89
C GLN A 661 -22.71 35.97 -23.51
N ALA A 662 -23.68 36.19 -22.61
CA ALA A 662 -23.38 36.65 -21.26
C ALA A 662 -22.59 35.62 -20.43
N ALA A 663 -22.69 34.32 -20.77
CA ALA A 663 -21.93 33.22 -20.16
C ALA A 663 -22.03 33.15 -18.62
N VAL A 664 -23.16 33.61 -18.07
CA VAL A 664 -23.51 33.55 -16.65
C VAL A 664 -24.77 32.71 -16.45
N PRO A 665 -24.96 32.04 -15.30
CA PRO A 665 -26.14 31.25 -15.03
C PRO A 665 -27.40 32.11 -15.02
N VAL A 666 -28.47 31.60 -15.62
CA VAL A 666 -29.78 32.25 -15.67
C VAL A 666 -30.86 31.18 -15.55
N VAL A 667 -31.89 31.45 -14.73
CA VAL A 667 -33.10 30.62 -14.70
C VAL A 667 -34.13 31.20 -15.67
N ILE A 668 -34.60 30.37 -16.58
CA ILE A 668 -35.71 30.67 -17.49
C ILE A 668 -36.97 30.11 -16.83
N GLU A 669 -37.83 31.01 -16.37
CA GLU A 669 -38.99 30.65 -15.57
C GLU A 669 -40.14 30.16 -16.43
N LYS A 670 -40.84 29.12 -15.94
CA LYS A 670 -42.08 28.61 -16.55
C LYS A 670 -41.95 28.37 -18.06
N ALA A 671 -40.80 27.84 -18.47
CA ALA A 671 -40.53 27.53 -19.86
C ALA A 671 -41.50 26.45 -20.35
N VAL A 672 -41.91 26.55 -21.62
CA VAL A 672 -42.73 25.52 -22.28
C VAL A 672 -41.82 24.35 -22.66
N ILE A 673 -41.72 23.35 -21.76
CA ILE A 673 -40.88 22.15 -21.94
C ILE A 673 -41.66 20.90 -22.37
N GLY A 674 -42.81 21.09 -23.01
CA GLY A 674 -43.76 20.03 -23.37
C GLY A 674 -44.69 19.60 -22.23
N ASP A 675 -45.47 18.55 -22.47
CA ASP A 675 -46.47 18.02 -21.52
C ASP A 675 -45.85 17.27 -20.33
N CYS A 676 -44.53 17.06 -20.33
CA CYS A 676 -43.82 16.29 -19.30
C CYS A 676 -44.12 16.75 -17.87
N VAL A 677 -44.24 18.07 -17.64
CA VAL A 677 -44.54 18.67 -16.32
C VAL A 677 -45.89 18.18 -15.78
N ASN A 678 -46.86 17.92 -16.65
CA ASN A 678 -48.20 17.47 -16.28
C ASN A 678 -48.32 15.94 -16.29
N LYS A 679 -47.59 15.26 -17.18
CA LYS A 679 -47.75 13.81 -17.42
C LYS A 679 -46.84 12.93 -16.57
N TRP A 680 -45.62 13.37 -16.22
CA TRP A 680 -44.58 12.53 -15.60
C TRP A 680 -44.84 12.23 -14.12
N THR A 681 -46.00 11.65 -13.84
CA THR A 681 -46.28 10.93 -12.59
C THR A 681 -45.52 9.60 -12.58
N ALA A 682 -45.28 9.03 -11.40
CA ALA A 682 -44.56 7.77 -11.29
C ALA A 682 -45.19 6.64 -12.09
N SER A 683 -46.51 6.45 -11.99
CA SER A 683 -47.23 5.43 -12.77
C SER A 683 -47.06 5.65 -14.28
N TYR A 684 -47.23 6.88 -14.75
CA TYR A 684 -47.06 7.20 -16.17
C TYR A 684 -45.66 6.89 -16.67
N MET A 685 -44.62 7.30 -15.92
CA MET A 685 -43.25 7.06 -16.33
C MET A 685 -42.91 5.57 -16.35
N ILE A 686 -43.40 4.80 -15.37
CA ILE A 686 -43.21 3.35 -15.30
C ILE A 686 -43.86 2.68 -16.52
N ASP A 687 -45.11 3.03 -16.83
CA ASP A 687 -45.84 2.46 -17.96
C ASP A 687 -45.17 2.77 -19.31
N ARG A 688 -44.62 3.98 -19.46
CA ARG A 688 -43.96 4.42 -20.71
C ARG A 688 -42.56 3.84 -20.90
N VAL A 689 -41.82 3.59 -19.83
CA VAL A 689 -40.46 3.04 -19.89
C VAL A 689 -40.44 1.51 -19.83
N GLY A 690 -41.44 0.91 -19.18
CA GLY A 690 -41.55 -0.52 -18.93
C GLY A 690 -41.07 -0.91 -17.53
N HIS A 691 -41.87 -1.74 -16.85
CA HIS A 691 -41.67 -2.17 -15.47
C HIS A 691 -40.30 -2.81 -15.23
N ASP A 692 -39.84 -3.67 -16.14
CA ASP A 692 -38.61 -4.46 -15.98
C ASP A 692 -37.36 -3.82 -16.60
N THR A 693 -37.48 -2.62 -17.18
CA THR A 693 -36.36 -1.93 -17.82
C THR A 693 -35.24 -1.68 -16.81
N GLN A 694 -34.07 -2.28 -17.05
CA GLN A 694 -32.92 -2.17 -16.13
C GLN A 694 -32.18 -0.84 -16.33
N VAL A 695 -31.88 -0.16 -15.22
CA VAL A 695 -31.08 1.06 -15.17
C VAL A 695 -30.05 0.99 -14.05
N VAL A 696 -28.94 1.70 -14.22
CA VAL A 696 -27.87 1.79 -13.21
C VAL A 696 -28.07 3.06 -12.39
N ILE A 697 -28.16 2.91 -11.07
CA ILE A 697 -28.29 4.02 -10.11
C ILE A 697 -27.10 4.10 -9.17
N HIS A 698 -26.93 5.27 -8.56
CA HIS A 698 -26.08 5.47 -7.40
C HIS A 698 -26.96 5.32 -6.16
N GLU A 699 -26.56 4.45 -5.25
CA GLU A 699 -27.25 4.20 -3.98
C GLU A 699 -26.32 4.55 -2.81
N CYS A 700 -26.77 5.44 -1.91
CA CYS A 700 -25.99 5.81 -0.73
C CYS A 700 -26.13 4.75 0.36
N GLN A 701 -25.00 4.33 0.96
CA GLN A 701 -25.00 3.50 2.17
C GLN A 701 -25.30 4.36 3.43
N ARG A 702 -25.73 3.75 4.54
CA ARG A 702 -26.44 4.43 5.65
C ARG A 702 -25.70 5.67 6.22
N ASP A 703 -26.52 6.66 6.61
CA ASP A 703 -26.25 7.92 7.36
C ASP A 703 -25.81 9.22 6.67
N SER A 704 -25.32 9.23 5.41
CA SER A 704 -25.14 10.50 4.65
C SER A 704 -26.15 10.70 3.51
N LYS A 705 -26.71 11.91 3.36
CA LYS A 705 -27.44 12.35 2.15
C LYS A 705 -26.51 12.96 1.10
N ASN A 706 -25.28 13.30 1.48
CA ASN A 706 -24.28 13.94 0.63
C ASN A 706 -23.44 12.86 -0.05
N MET A 707 -23.53 12.76 -1.37
CA MET A 707 -22.64 11.90 -2.14
C MET A 707 -21.31 12.60 -2.40
N ASP A 708 -20.23 11.84 -2.40
CA ASP A 708 -18.87 12.29 -2.73
C ASP A 708 -18.25 11.32 -3.74
N PHE A 709 -17.90 11.85 -4.91
CA PHE A 709 -17.33 11.07 -6.00
C PHE A 709 -15.90 10.57 -5.72
N ASN A 710 -15.09 11.34 -5.00
CA ASN A 710 -13.70 11.00 -4.74
C ASN A 710 -13.58 10.02 -3.56
N ALA A 711 -14.47 10.15 -2.57
CA ALA A 711 -14.59 9.21 -1.44
C ALA A 711 -15.38 7.94 -1.81
N LYS A 712 -16.15 7.95 -2.91
CA LYS A 712 -16.98 6.82 -3.38
C LYS A 712 -17.91 6.28 -2.27
N ASN A 713 -18.57 7.17 -1.54
CA ASN A 713 -19.48 6.81 -0.44
C ASN A 713 -20.87 6.30 -0.91
N PHE A 714 -20.95 5.77 -2.13
CA PHE A 714 -22.14 5.23 -2.76
C PHE A 714 -21.75 4.01 -3.61
N CYS A 715 -22.71 3.13 -3.89
CA CYS A 715 -22.53 1.98 -4.79
C CYS A 715 -23.31 2.16 -6.10
N TYR A 716 -22.80 1.58 -7.17
CA TYR A 716 -23.54 1.41 -8.42
C TYR A 716 -24.41 0.16 -8.31
N VAL A 717 -25.71 0.32 -8.53
CA VAL A 717 -26.67 -0.79 -8.43
C VAL A 717 -27.54 -0.80 -9.69
N THR A 718 -27.66 -1.95 -10.33
CA THR A 718 -28.62 -2.17 -11.42
C THR A 718 -29.96 -2.61 -10.85
N GLN A 719 -31.02 -1.87 -11.17
CA GLN A 719 -32.39 -2.17 -10.72
C GLN A 719 -33.38 -1.87 -11.85
N SER A 720 -34.59 -2.42 -11.71
CA SER A 720 -35.70 -2.06 -12.61
C SER A 720 -36.11 -0.59 -12.42
N PHE A 721 -36.48 0.06 -13.52
CA PHE A 721 -36.89 1.46 -13.54
C PHE A 721 -38.06 1.74 -12.59
N GLU A 722 -39.02 0.81 -12.50
CA GLU A 722 -40.10 0.87 -11.52
C GLU A 722 -39.58 1.00 -10.09
N ASN A 723 -38.67 0.11 -9.68
CA ASN A 723 -38.12 0.15 -8.33
C ASN A 723 -37.40 1.48 -8.07
N VAL A 724 -36.68 2.02 -9.05
CA VAL A 724 -35.99 3.31 -8.91
C VAL A 724 -36.98 4.45 -8.68
N ILE A 725 -38.04 4.54 -9.49
CA ILE A 725 -39.07 5.59 -9.36
C ILE A 725 -39.79 5.48 -8.01
N ARG A 726 -40.27 4.29 -7.65
CA ARG A 726 -40.99 4.06 -6.37
C ARG A 726 -40.12 4.38 -5.15
N ARG A 727 -38.84 4.03 -5.21
CA ARG A 727 -37.88 4.33 -4.15
C ARG A 727 -37.59 5.83 -4.05
N ALA A 728 -37.46 6.52 -5.18
CA ALA A 728 -37.31 7.97 -5.19
C ALA A 728 -38.55 8.67 -4.61
N GLU A 729 -39.76 8.19 -4.93
CA GLU A 729 -41.01 8.67 -4.30
C GLU A 729 -41.03 8.47 -2.79
N ALA A 730 -40.58 7.29 -2.33
CA ALA A 730 -40.47 6.98 -0.91
C ALA A 730 -39.35 7.75 -0.18
N GLY A 731 -38.63 8.66 -0.86
CA GLY A 731 -37.55 9.45 -0.26
C GLY A 731 -36.28 8.66 0.01
N HIS A 732 -36.12 7.47 -0.59
CA HIS A 732 -34.89 6.69 -0.46
C HIS A 732 -33.71 7.42 -1.13
N ARG A 733 -32.50 7.10 -0.70
CA ARG A 733 -31.27 7.78 -1.15
C ARG A 733 -30.73 7.18 -2.45
N VAL A 734 -31.50 7.37 -3.52
CA VAL A 734 -31.20 6.86 -4.86
C VAL A 734 -31.00 8.00 -5.85
N TYR A 735 -30.09 7.79 -6.79
CA TYR A 735 -29.81 8.74 -7.87
C TYR A 735 -29.62 8.03 -9.20
N LEU A 736 -30.48 8.33 -10.17
CA LEU A 736 -30.33 7.95 -11.56
C LEU A 736 -29.74 9.12 -12.35
N ARG A 737 -28.64 8.86 -13.03
CA ARG A 737 -28.20 9.59 -14.21
C ARG A 737 -28.25 8.61 -15.38
N ALA A 738 -29.14 8.84 -16.33
CA ALA A 738 -29.27 7.96 -17.49
C ALA A 738 -27.96 7.89 -18.29
N LEU A 739 -27.69 6.69 -18.82
CA LEU A 739 -26.64 6.38 -19.78
C LEU A 739 -27.29 5.87 -21.06
N SER A 740 -26.52 5.83 -22.16
CA SER A 740 -26.99 5.14 -23.35
C SER A 740 -27.33 3.68 -23.01
N ARG A 741 -28.54 3.24 -23.35
CA ARG A 741 -29.01 1.88 -23.06
C ARG A 741 -28.36 0.83 -23.94
N GLN A 742 -28.02 1.22 -25.17
CA GLN A 742 -27.39 0.32 -26.14
C GLN A 742 -25.87 0.29 -25.99
N GLN A 743 -25.24 1.46 -25.79
CA GLN A 743 -23.79 1.60 -25.82
C GLN A 743 -23.30 2.57 -24.72
N PRO A 744 -23.45 2.23 -23.43
CA PRO A 744 -23.16 3.14 -22.30
C PRO A 744 -21.70 3.59 -22.23
N MET A 745 -20.77 2.83 -22.83
CA MET A 745 -19.34 3.16 -22.83
C MET A 745 -18.88 3.92 -24.08
N ASP A 746 -19.68 3.94 -25.14
CA ASP A 746 -19.28 4.46 -26.45
C ASP A 746 -20.15 5.60 -26.97
N ARG A 747 -21.37 5.77 -26.43
CA ARG A 747 -22.30 6.83 -26.84
C ARG A 747 -22.78 7.66 -25.65
N PRO A 748 -22.86 9.00 -25.80
CA PRO A 748 -23.57 9.84 -24.86
C PRO A 748 -25.05 9.42 -24.76
N ALA A 749 -25.67 9.65 -23.60
CA ALA A 749 -27.08 9.39 -23.43
C ALA A 749 -27.92 10.32 -24.31
N ASN A 750 -29.03 9.80 -24.84
CA ASN A 750 -30.00 10.57 -25.60
C ASN A 750 -31.40 10.13 -25.20
N LEU A 751 -32.18 11.05 -24.62
CA LEU A 751 -33.53 10.78 -24.14
C LEU A 751 -34.43 10.17 -25.23
N LYS A 752 -34.29 10.61 -26.49
CA LYS A 752 -35.08 10.11 -27.63
C LYS A 752 -34.76 8.65 -27.94
N ASP A 753 -33.50 8.26 -27.87
CA ASP A 753 -33.05 6.91 -28.20
C ASP A 753 -33.23 5.96 -27.01
N ASP A 754 -32.94 6.44 -25.80
CA ASP A 754 -32.91 5.63 -24.59
C ASP A 754 -34.30 5.49 -23.94
N PHE A 755 -35.13 6.53 -24.00
CA PHE A 755 -36.47 6.58 -23.39
C PHE A 755 -37.52 7.17 -24.35
N PRO A 756 -37.75 6.55 -25.53
CA PRO A 756 -38.63 7.10 -26.57
C PRO A 756 -40.06 7.36 -26.09
N GLY A 757 -40.58 6.54 -25.18
CA GLY A 757 -41.91 6.70 -24.59
C GLY A 757 -42.07 7.92 -23.69
N LEU A 758 -40.97 8.50 -23.19
CA LEU A 758 -40.95 9.76 -22.43
C LEU A 758 -40.56 10.95 -23.31
N ALA A 759 -39.70 10.71 -24.31
CA ALA A 759 -39.16 11.76 -25.16
C ALA A 759 -40.22 12.57 -25.91
N SER A 760 -41.37 11.95 -26.25
CA SER A 760 -42.47 12.66 -26.92
C SER A 760 -43.14 13.73 -26.06
N ASP A 761 -42.98 13.67 -24.73
CA ASP A 761 -43.58 14.63 -23.80
C ASP A 761 -42.64 15.80 -23.46
N PHE A 762 -41.37 15.72 -23.86
CA PHE A 762 -40.34 16.72 -23.54
C PHE A 762 -39.74 17.34 -24.81
N HIS A 763 -39.74 18.67 -24.87
CA HIS A 763 -38.97 19.43 -25.85
C HIS A 763 -38.47 20.71 -25.18
N LEU A 764 -37.40 21.32 -25.71
CA LEU A 764 -37.01 22.67 -25.29
C LEU A 764 -37.92 23.69 -25.99
N PRO A 765 -38.05 24.93 -25.46
CA PRO A 765 -38.77 26.00 -26.15
C PRO A 765 -38.19 26.27 -27.54
N ASP A 766 -39.04 26.66 -28.51
CA ASP A 766 -38.64 26.92 -29.90
C ASP A 766 -37.54 27.99 -30.01
N GLN A 767 -37.48 28.92 -29.06
CA GLN A 767 -36.43 29.93 -28.96
C GLN A 767 -35.02 29.33 -28.80
N MET A 768 -34.90 28.07 -28.39
CA MET A 768 -33.66 27.32 -28.19
C MET A 768 -33.34 26.32 -29.31
N GLU A 769 -34.03 26.39 -30.45
CA GLU A 769 -33.89 25.42 -31.56
C GLU A 769 -32.42 25.22 -32.00
N SER A 770 -31.60 26.28 -31.94
CA SER A 770 -30.17 26.24 -32.30
C SER A 770 -29.33 25.28 -31.45
N ILE A 771 -29.83 24.80 -30.31
CA ILE A 771 -29.16 23.75 -29.51
C ILE A 771 -29.09 22.44 -30.31
N GLN A 772 -30.06 22.16 -31.19
CA GLN A 772 -30.10 20.91 -31.95
C GLN A 772 -28.87 20.74 -32.85
N ASP A 773 -28.37 21.83 -33.43
CA ASP A 773 -27.19 21.83 -34.31
C ASP A 773 -25.89 21.47 -33.59
N SER A 774 -25.87 21.64 -32.26
CA SER A 774 -24.68 21.44 -31.41
C SER A 774 -24.93 20.45 -30.27
N LEU A 775 -26.03 19.69 -30.34
CA LEU A 775 -26.46 18.76 -29.31
C LEU A 775 -25.38 17.70 -29.08
N PHE A 776 -25.01 17.50 -27.82
CA PHE A 776 -24.11 16.43 -27.42
C PHE A 776 -24.86 15.29 -26.73
N SER A 777 -25.72 15.60 -25.75
CA SER A 777 -26.42 14.59 -24.95
C SER A 777 -27.68 15.14 -24.32
N SER A 778 -28.70 14.29 -24.15
CA SER A 778 -29.88 14.59 -23.34
C SER A 778 -30.09 13.49 -22.28
N VAL A 779 -30.06 13.87 -21.00
CA VAL A 779 -29.90 12.95 -19.87
C VAL A 779 -31.08 13.05 -18.92
N LEU A 780 -31.81 11.95 -18.75
CA LEU A 780 -32.81 11.82 -17.68
C LEU A 780 -32.11 11.72 -16.32
N ARG A 781 -32.54 12.56 -15.37
CA ARG A 781 -32.10 12.54 -13.97
C ARG A 781 -33.29 12.24 -13.07
N VAL A 782 -33.14 11.27 -12.16
CA VAL A 782 -34.10 10.99 -11.09
C VAL A 782 -33.37 10.98 -9.77
N SER A 783 -33.83 11.75 -8.79
CA SER A 783 -33.23 11.81 -7.46
C SER A 783 -34.29 11.61 -6.38
N GLY A 784 -33.98 10.74 -5.42
CA GLY A 784 -34.62 10.73 -4.11
C GLY A 784 -33.93 11.73 -3.16
N ARG A 785 -33.82 11.42 -1.86
CA ARG A 785 -33.23 12.34 -0.86
C ARG A 785 -31.69 12.32 -0.87
N VAL A 786 -31.08 12.79 -1.94
CA VAL A 786 -29.63 12.84 -2.15
C VAL A 786 -29.15 14.21 -2.64
N ASN A 787 -27.94 14.58 -2.23
CA ASN A 787 -27.22 15.76 -2.69
C ASN A 787 -26.07 15.33 -3.61
N MET A 788 -26.00 15.98 -4.78
CA MET A 788 -24.91 15.82 -5.75
C MET A 788 -23.70 16.65 -5.33
N TRP A 789 -22.52 16.04 -5.38
CA TRP A 789 -21.24 16.69 -5.10
C TRP A 789 -20.97 17.88 -6.03
N LEU A 790 -20.04 18.74 -5.61
CA LEU A 790 -19.53 19.84 -6.42
C LEU A 790 -18.74 19.30 -7.62
N HIS A 791 -19.14 19.68 -8.82
CA HIS A 791 -18.47 19.31 -10.07
C HIS A 791 -18.60 20.43 -11.11
N TYR A 792 -17.92 20.28 -12.23
CA TYR A 792 -18.15 21.10 -13.42
C TYR A 792 -18.25 20.20 -14.66
N ASP A 793 -18.92 20.71 -15.69
CA ASP A 793 -18.97 20.10 -17.01
C ASP A 793 -18.23 21.00 -18.01
N VAL A 794 -17.64 20.39 -19.04
CA VAL A 794 -16.91 21.13 -20.10
C VAL A 794 -17.87 21.68 -21.14
N MET A 795 -19.08 21.13 -21.22
CA MET A 795 -20.13 21.56 -22.13
C MET A 795 -21.13 22.48 -21.45
N ALA A 796 -21.79 23.33 -22.26
CA ALA A 796 -22.95 24.08 -21.79
C ALA A 796 -24.13 23.13 -21.56
N ASN A 797 -25.01 23.47 -20.61
CA ASN A 797 -26.10 22.59 -20.19
C ASN A 797 -27.39 23.38 -19.92
N MET A 798 -28.50 22.89 -20.44
CA MET A 798 -29.84 23.28 -20.01
C MET A 798 -30.38 22.27 -19.02
N TYR A 799 -30.49 22.65 -17.75
CA TYR A 799 -31.07 21.84 -16.69
C TYR A 799 -32.57 22.14 -16.59
N ALA A 800 -33.42 21.33 -17.22
CA ALA A 800 -34.88 21.47 -17.18
C ALA A 800 -35.47 20.65 -16.02
N GLN A 801 -36.07 21.34 -15.04
CA GLN A 801 -36.73 20.71 -13.90
C GLN A 801 -38.16 20.34 -14.26
N VAL A 802 -38.52 19.05 -14.16
CA VAL A 802 -39.85 18.54 -14.59
C VAL A 802 -40.74 18.22 -13.40
N VAL A 803 -40.23 17.50 -12.41
CA VAL A 803 -40.98 17.09 -11.21
C VAL A 803 -40.20 17.45 -9.96
N GLY A 804 -40.91 17.97 -8.95
CA GLY A 804 -40.31 18.41 -7.70
C GLY A 804 -39.40 19.63 -7.86
N SER A 805 -38.72 20.01 -6.78
CA SER A 805 -37.83 21.15 -6.72
C SER A 805 -36.41 20.75 -6.33
N LYS A 806 -35.43 21.49 -6.88
CA LYS A 806 -34.01 21.26 -6.65
C LYS A 806 -33.29 22.57 -6.37
N ARG A 807 -32.47 22.58 -5.33
CA ARG A 807 -31.62 23.71 -4.95
C ARG A 807 -30.26 23.52 -5.62
N LEU A 808 -29.77 24.52 -6.33
CA LEU A 808 -28.44 24.51 -6.93
C LEU A 808 -27.63 25.67 -6.40
N VAL A 809 -26.37 25.36 -6.08
CA VAL A 809 -25.36 26.36 -5.70
C VAL A 809 -24.21 26.24 -6.71
N LEU A 810 -23.89 27.37 -7.33
CA LEU A 810 -22.96 27.50 -8.44
C LEU A 810 -21.83 28.45 -8.07
N PHE A 811 -20.69 28.29 -8.72
CA PHE A 811 -19.55 29.18 -8.60
C PHE A 811 -18.96 29.49 -9.97
N PRO A 812 -18.52 30.73 -10.22
CA PRO A 812 -17.85 31.07 -11.46
C PRO A 812 -16.56 30.26 -11.63
N PRO A 813 -16.10 30.01 -12.87
CA PRO A 813 -14.86 29.26 -13.12
C PRO A 813 -13.62 29.85 -12.42
N SER A 814 -13.61 31.15 -12.13
CA SER A 814 -12.54 31.83 -11.37
C SER A 814 -12.33 31.24 -9.97
N ASP A 815 -13.37 30.67 -9.37
CA ASP A 815 -13.33 30.14 -8.01
C ASP A 815 -12.74 28.71 -7.94
N VAL A 816 -12.35 28.12 -9.08
CA VAL A 816 -11.79 26.75 -9.14
C VAL A 816 -10.61 26.53 -8.19
N ARG A 817 -9.82 27.59 -7.93
CA ARG A 817 -8.67 27.57 -7.00
C ARG A 817 -9.09 27.31 -5.54
N SER A 818 -10.34 27.63 -5.17
CA SER A 818 -10.85 27.52 -3.80
C SER A 818 -11.41 26.13 -3.48
N PHE A 819 -11.86 25.38 -4.48
CA PHE A 819 -12.53 24.08 -4.31
C PHE A 819 -11.64 22.87 -4.60
N ALA A 820 -10.38 23.12 -4.93
CA ALA A 820 -9.30 22.13 -4.91
C ALA A 820 -9.61 20.86 -5.74
N PHE A 821 -9.99 21.06 -6.99
CA PHE A 821 -10.08 20.00 -8.00
C PHE A 821 -8.70 19.39 -8.26
N GLY A 822 -8.62 18.06 -8.31
CA GLY A 822 -7.40 17.34 -8.66
C GLY A 822 -7.02 17.50 -10.15
N PRO A 823 -5.75 17.27 -10.55
CA PRO A 823 -5.34 17.37 -11.95
C PRO A 823 -6.13 16.43 -12.87
N GLY A 824 -6.90 17.00 -13.81
CA GLY A 824 -7.79 16.26 -14.71
C GLY A 824 -9.05 15.68 -14.05
N ALA A 825 -9.39 16.12 -12.83
CA ALA A 825 -10.61 15.74 -12.15
C ALA A 825 -11.67 16.84 -12.31
N SER A 826 -12.90 16.44 -12.64
CA SER A 826 -14.06 17.34 -12.78
C SER A 826 -14.95 17.39 -11.54
N SER A 827 -14.54 16.77 -10.42
CA SER A 827 -15.33 16.69 -9.17
C SER A 827 -14.48 17.00 -7.94
N SER A 828 -15.11 17.65 -6.96
CA SER A 828 -14.50 18.01 -5.66
C SER A 828 -15.26 17.37 -4.49
N SER A 829 -14.51 17.04 -3.43
CA SER A 829 -15.07 16.57 -2.14
C SER A 829 -15.56 17.70 -1.24
N PHE A 830 -15.55 18.94 -1.71
CA PHE A 830 -16.02 20.08 -0.93
C PHE A 830 -17.54 20.01 -0.73
N ASP A 831 -17.99 19.88 0.52
CA ASP A 831 -19.41 19.87 0.88
C ASP A 831 -19.98 21.29 0.91
N VAL A 832 -20.41 21.76 -0.26
CA VAL A 832 -20.94 23.12 -0.45
C VAL A 832 -22.05 23.45 0.54
N PHE A 833 -23.01 22.55 0.72
CA PHE A 833 -24.23 22.86 1.49
C PHE A 833 -23.97 22.99 2.99
N SER A 834 -23.00 22.24 3.53
CA SER A 834 -22.60 22.32 4.93
C SER A 834 -21.65 23.50 5.21
N GLU A 835 -20.93 23.97 4.19
CA GLU A 835 -19.87 24.99 4.32
C GLU A 835 -20.32 26.41 3.91
N LEU A 836 -21.54 26.59 3.41
CA LEU A 836 -22.11 27.92 3.11
C LEU A 836 -22.06 28.80 4.37
N GLY A 837 -21.43 29.97 4.25
CA GLY A 837 -21.22 30.91 5.36
C GLY A 837 -20.03 30.60 6.27
N SER A 838 -19.25 29.55 5.99
CA SER A 838 -18.02 29.26 6.73
C SER A 838 -16.84 30.15 6.28
N PRO A 839 -15.78 30.28 7.11
CA PRO A 839 -14.55 30.97 6.71
C PRO A 839 -13.87 30.35 5.47
N ARG A 840 -14.17 29.09 5.13
CA ARG A 840 -13.61 28.40 3.96
C ARG A 840 -14.17 28.93 2.64
N MET A 841 -15.31 29.63 2.70
CA MET A 841 -15.92 30.28 1.54
C MET A 841 -15.32 31.66 1.25
N LYS A 842 -14.43 32.18 2.10
CA LYS A 842 -13.84 33.51 1.95
C LYS A 842 -13.14 33.66 0.60
N GLY A 843 -13.50 34.71 -0.15
CA GLY A 843 -13.00 34.95 -1.51
C GLY A 843 -13.64 34.08 -2.60
N THR A 844 -14.79 33.44 -2.33
CA THR A 844 -15.62 32.77 -3.34
C THR A 844 -16.91 33.55 -3.59
N HIS A 845 -17.56 33.27 -4.72
CA HIS A 845 -18.73 33.97 -5.25
C HIS A 845 -19.88 32.97 -5.47
N PRO A 846 -20.52 32.46 -4.40
CA PRO A 846 -21.63 31.52 -4.51
C PRO A 846 -22.86 32.17 -5.17
N HIS A 847 -23.42 31.50 -6.17
CA HIS A 847 -24.69 31.82 -6.81
C HIS A 847 -25.73 30.72 -6.52
N GLU A 848 -26.94 31.08 -6.13
CA GLU A 848 -27.96 30.13 -5.70
C GLU A 848 -29.28 30.28 -6.47
N ALA A 849 -29.93 29.14 -6.76
CA ALA A 849 -31.31 29.08 -7.21
C ALA A 849 -32.04 27.83 -6.68
N ILE A 850 -33.36 27.96 -6.53
CA ILE A 850 -34.27 26.81 -6.42
C ILE A 850 -35.04 26.72 -7.75
N LEU A 851 -34.94 25.57 -8.42
CA LEU A 851 -35.69 25.28 -9.63
C LEU A 851 -36.98 24.55 -9.28
N ASN A 852 -38.08 25.02 -9.85
CA ASN A 852 -39.40 24.41 -9.72
C ASN A 852 -39.82 23.74 -11.04
N PRO A 853 -40.87 22.90 -11.06
CA PRO A 853 -41.40 22.31 -12.28
C PRO A 853 -41.66 23.37 -13.36
N GLY A 854 -41.04 23.19 -14.54
CA GLY A 854 -41.10 24.12 -15.68
C GLY A 854 -39.96 25.14 -15.74
N ASP A 855 -39.10 25.24 -14.72
CA ASP A 855 -37.91 26.07 -14.79
C ASP A 855 -36.78 25.38 -15.57
N ILE A 856 -36.03 26.15 -16.36
CA ILE A 856 -34.78 25.72 -17.00
C ILE A 856 -33.64 26.57 -16.46
N LEU A 857 -32.59 25.95 -15.91
CA LEU A 857 -31.35 26.65 -15.58
C LEU A 857 -30.35 26.49 -16.73
N TYR A 858 -29.89 27.61 -17.27
CA TYR A 858 -28.70 27.65 -18.11
C TYR A 858 -27.45 27.54 -17.23
N LEU A 859 -26.67 26.49 -17.45
CA LEU A 859 -25.37 26.25 -16.86
C LEU A 859 -24.30 26.50 -17.94
N PRO A 860 -23.57 27.63 -17.86
CA PRO A 860 -22.47 27.88 -18.79
C PRO A 860 -21.33 26.86 -18.56
N PRO A 861 -20.49 26.61 -19.57
CA PRO A 861 -19.35 25.69 -19.43
C PRO A 861 -18.46 26.07 -18.26
N LEU A 862 -17.86 25.06 -17.61
CA LEU A 862 -16.89 25.20 -16.51
C LEU A 862 -17.44 25.81 -15.22
N TRP A 863 -18.71 26.22 -15.18
CA TRP A 863 -19.33 26.65 -13.93
C TRP A 863 -19.43 25.48 -12.96
N LEU A 864 -18.83 25.68 -11.78
CA LEU A 864 -18.84 24.69 -10.72
C LEU A 864 -20.22 24.68 -10.11
N HIS A 865 -20.79 23.50 -9.85
CA HIS A 865 -22.14 23.40 -9.32
C HIS A 865 -22.35 22.15 -8.46
N ALA A 866 -23.17 22.32 -7.41
CA ALA A 866 -23.67 21.26 -6.55
C ALA A 866 -25.19 21.37 -6.46
N ALA A 867 -25.88 20.23 -6.24
CA ALA A 867 -27.34 20.20 -6.22
C ALA A 867 -27.88 19.46 -5.00
N GLU A 868 -28.82 20.07 -4.29
CA GLU A 868 -29.54 19.51 -3.14
C GLU A 868 -31.00 19.27 -3.54
N THR A 869 -31.49 18.06 -3.26
CA THR A 869 -32.90 17.71 -3.54
C THR A 869 -33.80 18.30 -2.46
N VAL A 870 -34.71 19.21 -2.85
CA VAL A 870 -35.63 19.89 -1.91
C VAL A 870 -36.88 19.05 -1.70
N THR A 871 -37.47 18.53 -2.78
CA THR A 871 -38.62 17.61 -2.73
C THR A 871 -38.28 16.28 -3.36
N SER A 872 -38.83 15.20 -2.81
CA SER A 872 -38.64 13.84 -3.32
C SER A 872 -39.97 13.28 -3.86
N PRO A 873 -39.99 12.68 -5.07
CA PRO A 873 -38.88 12.57 -6.01
C PRO A 873 -38.60 13.92 -6.69
N SER A 874 -37.40 14.06 -7.26
CA SER A 874 -37.09 15.14 -8.20
C SER A 874 -36.63 14.54 -9.53
N ILE A 875 -37.26 14.98 -10.62
CA ILE A 875 -36.98 14.52 -11.99
C ILE A 875 -36.65 15.72 -12.86
N ALA A 876 -35.58 15.59 -13.64
CA ALA A 876 -35.09 16.62 -14.53
C ALA A 876 -34.50 16.02 -15.80
N VAL A 877 -34.38 16.85 -16.84
CA VAL A 877 -33.66 16.51 -18.07
C VAL A 877 -32.53 17.52 -18.26
N ASN A 878 -31.30 17.02 -18.36
CA ASN A 878 -30.16 17.84 -18.81
C ASN A 878 -30.05 17.76 -20.33
N VAL A 879 -29.81 18.90 -20.98
CA VAL A 879 -29.48 18.96 -22.40
C VAL A 879 -28.11 19.61 -22.55
N PHE A 880 -27.09 18.79 -22.82
CA PHE A 880 -25.72 19.23 -23.03
C PHE A 880 -25.47 19.53 -24.50
N PHE A 881 -24.78 20.64 -24.78
CA PHE A 881 -24.46 21.06 -26.15
C PHE A 881 -23.09 21.75 -26.22
N ARG A 882 -22.49 21.67 -27.39
CA ARG A 882 -21.17 22.23 -27.67
C ARG A 882 -21.30 23.73 -27.93
N ASN A 883 -20.58 24.53 -27.16
CA ASN A 883 -20.55 25.99 -27.32
C ASN A 883 -19.26 26.50 -28.00
N LEU A 884 -18.29 25.61 -28.26
CA LEU A 884 -17.07 25.92 -29.00
C LEU A 884 -17.11 25.29 -30.39
N HIS A 885 -16.67 26.03 -31.41
CA HIS A 885 -16.52 25.52 -32.78
C HIS A 885 -15.35 24.53 -32.91
N SER A 886 -14.30 24.71 -32.10
CA SER A 886 -13.10 23.86 -32.06
C SER A 886 -12.48 23.89 -30.65
N GLY A 887 -11.55 22.96 -30.35
CA GLY A 887 -10.81 22.94 -29.07
C GLY A 887 -11.17 21.81 -28.10
N TYR A 888 -12.24 21.05 -28.35
CA TYR A 888 -12.53 19.82 -27.60
C TYR A 888 -11.45 18.76 -27.85
N ALA A 889 -11.12 17.96 -26.82
CA ALA A 889 -10.15 16.89 -26.93
C ALA A 889 -10.59 15.78 -27.90
N ALA A 890 -9.64 15.22 -28.63
CA ALA A 890 -9.88 14.09 -29.53
C ALA A 890 -10.02 12.78 -28.74
N GLY A 891 -10.97 11.93 -29.13
CA GLY A 891 -11.24 10.62 -28.53
C GLY A 891 -12.60 10.56 -27.84
N ARG A 892 -12.81 9.52 -27.02
CA ARG A 892 -14.12 9.24 -26.42
C ARG A 892 -14.42 10.18 -25.26
N ASP A 893 -15.58 10.83 -25.31
CA ASP A 893 -16.24 11.51 -24.19
C ASP A 893 -17.73 11.21 -24.30
N VAL A 894 -18.25 10.43 -23.37
CA VAL A 894 -19.68 10.06 -23.30
C VAL A 894 -20.44 10.86 -22.24
N TYR A 895 -19.72 11.70 -21.47
CA TYR A 895 -20.26 12.37 -20.29
C TYR A 895 -20.27 13.89 -20.39
N GLY A 896 -19.47 14.47 -21.28
CA GLY A 896 -19.35 15.92 -21.47
C GLY A 896 -18.41 16.59 -20.47
N ASN A 897 -17.55 15.81 -19.81
CA ASN A 897 -16.65 16.26 -18.76
C ASN A 897 -15.17 16.06 -19.09
N ARG A 898 -14.83 15.64 -20.32
CA ARG A 898 -13.45 15.54 -20.74
C ARG A 898 -12.89 16.93 -21.02
N ASP A 899 -11.74 17.23 -20.42
CA ASP A 899 -11.10 18.54 -20.54
C ASP A 899 -10.81 18.92 -22.01
N LEU A 900 -10.72 20.22 -22.27
CA LEU A 900 -10.36 20.74 -23.60
C LEU A 900 -8.96 20.28 -24.01
N ALA A 901 -8.74 20.12 -25.31
CA ALA A 901 -7.49 19.60 -25.89
C ALA A 901 -6.26 20.39 -25.42
N ALA A 902 -6.41 21.71 -25.31
CA ALA A 902 -5.35 22.60 -24.84
C ALA A 902 -4.91 22.29 -23.40
N TYR A 903 -5.86 21.99 -22.50
CA TYR A 903 -5.54 21.62 -21.12
C TYR A 903 -4.91 20.23 -21.02
N GLU A 904 -5.43 19.23 -21.74
CA GLU A 904 -4.81 17.90 -21.78
C GLU A 904 -3.35 17.96 -22.25
N LYS A 905 -3.08 18.71 -23.32
CA LYS A 905 -1.72 18.93 -23.81
C LYS A 905 -0.88 19.71 -22.80
N GLY A 906 -1.44 20.79 -22.23
CA GLY A 906 -0.80 21.60 -21.21
C GLY A 906 -0.35 20.78 -19.99
N ARG A 907 -1.14 19.79 -19.56
CA ARG A 907 -0.75 18.87 -18.47
C ARG A 907 0.49 18.05 -18.81
N LEU A 908 0.57 17.52 -20.03
CA LEU A 908 1.76 16.79 -20.50
C LEU A 908 3.00 17.70 -20.57
N ASP A 909 2.81 18.95 -20.98
CA ASP A 909 3.88 19.94 -21.02
C ASP A 909 4.32 20.36 -19.61
N VAL A 910 3.39 20.51 -18.65
CA VAL A 910 3.71 20.74 -17.23
C VAL A 910 4.52 19.58 -16.66
N GLU A 911 4.17 18.33 -16.98
CA GLU A 911 4.95 17.17 -16.56
C GLU A 911 6.37 17.19 -17.16
N ARG A 912 6.48 17.53 -18.45
CA ARG A 912 7.78 17.64 -19.14
C ARG A 912 8.65 18.75 -18.53
N ILE A 913 8.07 19.92 -18.28
CA ILE A 913 8.73 21.04 -17.57
C ILE A 913 9.20 20.53 -16.20
N GLY A 914 8.31 19.93 -15.40
CA GLY A 914 8.66 19.38 -14.09
C GLY A 914 9.85 18.42 -14.13
N LYS A 915 9.88 17.50 -15.12
CA LYS A 915 11.00 16.58 -15.36
C LYS A 915 12.31 17.29 -15.70
N SER A 916 12.27 18.33 -16.54
CA SER A 916 13.46 19.11 -16.92
C SER A 916 14.15 19.78 -15.73
N PHE A 917 13.39 20.15 -14.69
CA PHE A 917 13.95 20.77 -13.47
C PHE A 917 14.33 19.75 -12.38
N GLN A 918 14.13 18.43 -12.57
CA GLN A 918 14.37 17.43 -11.51
C GLN A 918 15.82 17.35 -11.03
N LYS A 919 16.79 17.67 -11.89
CA LYS A 919 18.23 17.64 -11.55
C LYS A 919 18.70 18.87 -10.76
N LEU A 920 17.83 19.89 -10.60
CA LEU A 920 18.17 21.11 -9.89
C LEU A 920 17.80 21.00 -8.39
N PRO A 921 18.50 21.71 -7.50
CA PRO A 921 18.12 21.82 -6.09
C PRO A 921 16.66 22.27 -5.93
N LEU A 922 15.98 21.78 -4.90
CA LEU A 922 14.55 22.02 -4.67
C LEU A 922 14.18 23.51 -4.69
N GLU A 923 14.97 24.36 -4.02
CA GLU A 923 14.72 25.80 -3.95
C GLU A 923 14.92 26.49 -5.31
N THR A 924 15.94 26.09 -6.09
CA THR A 924 16.16 26.59 -7.45
C THR A 924 15.00 26.17 -8.37
N ARG A 925 14.57 24.92 -8.29
CA ARG A 925 13.39 24.44 -9.03
C ARG A 925 12.14 25.22 -8.63
N ARG A 926 11.87 25.41 -7.34
CA ARG A 926 10.71 26.19 -6.86
C ARG A 926 10.75 27.62 -7.39
N PHE A 927 11.90 28.29 -7.26
CA PHE A 927 12.09 29.65 -7.75
C PHE A 927 11.72 29.78 -9.23
N TYR A 928 12.24 28.90 -10.10
CA TYR A 928 11.93 28.97 -11.53
C TYR A 928 10.51 28.50 -11.88
N LEU A 929 9.98 27.49 -11.19
CA LEU A 929 8.61 27.02 -11.45
C LEU A 929 7.56 28.06 -11.02
N ILE A 930 7.80 28.82 -9.95
CA ILE A 930 6.93 29.95 -9.57
C ILE A 930 6.94 31.00 -10.69
N ARG A 931 8.13 31.37 -11.19
CA ARG A 931 8.24 32.33 -12.30
C ARG A 931 7.54 31.85 -13.57
N LEU A 932 7.64 30.56 -13.91
CA LEU A 932 6.91 29.99 -15.04
C LEU A 932 5.39 30.01 -14.81
N ALA A 933 4.93 29.83 -13.56
CA ALA A 933 3.51 29.97 -13.25
C ALA A 933 3.04 31.42 -13.44
N ASP A 934 3.82 32.41 -13.00
CA ASP A 934 3.53 33.84 -13.20
C ASP A 934 3.50 34.19 -14.71
N GLU A 935 4.44 33.65 -15.49
CA GLU A 935 4.48 33.84 -16.95
C GLU A 935 3.25 33.24 -17.66
N LEU A 936 2.78 32.07 -17.19
CA LEU A 936 1.56 31.44 -17.70
C LEU A 936 0.30 32.23 -17.34
N GLU A 937 0.24 32.82 -16.13
CA GLU A 937 -0.85 33.69 -15.71
C GLU A 937 -0.90 34.97 -16.57
N LEU A 938 0.25 35.61 -16.80
CA LEU A 938 0.37 36.76 -17.70
C LEU A 938 0.02 36.41 -19.15
N ALA A 939 0.33 35.20 -19.62
CA ALA A 939 -0.03 34.76 -20.96
C ALA A 939 -1.55 34.61 -21.15
N ALA A 940 -2.27 34.23 -20.08
CA ALA A 940 -3.73 34.11 -20.10
C ALA A 940 -4.43 35.48 -20.21
N GLU A 941 -3.82 36.56 -19.70
CA GLU A 941 -4.37 37.92 -19.74
C GLU A 941 -4.05 38.68 -21.04
N ARG A 942 -3.09 38.22 -21.84
CA ARG A 942 -2.63 38.87 -23.09
C ARG A 942 -3.36 38.39 -24.35
N ALA A 943 -4.26 37.41 -24.23
CA ALA A 943 -4.90 36.72 -25.34
C ALA A 943 -6.25 37.31 -25.72
#